data_AF-A0A1C5DDE6-F1
#
_entry.id   AF-A0A1C5DDE6-F1
#
_cell.length_a   1.000
_cell.length_b   1.000
_cell.length_c   1.000
_cell.angle_alpha   90.00
_cell.angle_beta   90.00
_cell.angle_gamma   90.00
#
_symmetry.space_group_name_H-M   'P 1'
#
loop_
_entity.id
_entity.type
_entity.pdbx_description
1 polymer ?
#
loop_
_entity_poly.entity_id
_entity_poly.type
_entity_poly.pdbx_seq_one_letter_code
_entity_poly.pdbx_strand_id
1 'polypeptide(L)'
;MTPTLASAAPTAKKPATSPAATADDPYTTAFLTQYNKIKDSANGYFSDEGIPYHCVETLIVEAPDHGHQTTSEAFSYWFWLEATYGRVTGNWTPFNNAWATAEKYIIPTHTDQPSNSSYKASSPATYIPEWPDVNKYPSALDSSVSSGQDPIASELNSAYGTPDIYGMHWLMDVDNIYGYGNTPGTGAENGPTASGPSYINSYQRGAQESVWETIPQPTTDLFKYGGPNGYLDLFVKDSSYSQQWKYTNAPDADARAVQAAYWAYRWASAQGNASAVSASVAKAAKMGDYLRYSLFDKYFKKIGNCTDPKSCAAGTGRDSEHYLLAWYYAWGGAENGGGWAWRIGDGTAQQGYQNPLAAWALANVPSLTPKSPTAKSDWTTSLQRQLEFYQWLQSAEGAIAGGATNSWDGQYGTPPAGTPTFYGMAYDWEPVYHDPPSNNWFGFQCWSMERVAEYYYVTGNASAKTILDKWVTWASSKTTVSATGFQIPSTLNWTGQPNTWNPSSPAANTGLHVSVVDYSSDTGVAAAYIKTLIYYAAKSGDTASAALAKKLLDALTSLADPKGITTPETRTDYSRFADPVYVPSGWTGKMPGGDVINSSSTFISIRSWYKQDPDWPKVQAYLNGGSAPTFSYHRFWAQADIAMAYAVYAELIVGAGSGGGTGDTTPPTVPTNLAVSATTDTSVSLTWTASTDDVGVAGYDIYRGGTLAGSAAITSFTDSGLKASTAYSYTVKAKDAAGNVSAASGAVTATTKAGSGGGTTGAVKVQYKNNDSAATDNAIKPGLRVVNTGSAALALSTVTLRYWFTGDGGASTYGTWCDYAAVGASNITQKVVAVSSPKSGADHYLEVGFTAGAGSLAAGANSGDIQCRLSKGDWSNFSESDDYSYGTNTAYTDASKVTAYVGGTLAWGTEP
;
A
#
# COMPACT_ATOMS: atom_id res chain seq x y z
N MET A 1 -8.59 33.29 -20.91
CA MET A 1 -10.04 33.07 -20.75
C MET A 1 -10.27 31.60 -20.47
N THR A 2 -10.52 31.23 -19.20
CA THR A 2 -11.33 30.05 -18.83
C THR A 2 -12.82 30.40 -19.02
N PRO A 3 -13.81 29.48 -18.96
CA PRO A 3 -13.83 28.03 -18.64
C PRO A 3 -14.55 27.20 -19.77
N THR A 4 -14.69 25.87 -19.79
CA THR A 4 -15.70 25.07 -19.04
C THR A 4 -15.53 23.55 -19.21
N LEU A 5 -16.08 22.85 -18.22
CA LEU A 5 -15.95 21.45 -17.79
C LEU A 5 -16.74 20.37 -18.57
N ALA A 6 -16.24 19.12 -18.40
CA ALA A 6 -16.95 17.85 -18.11
C ALA A 6 -17.43 16.90 -19.24
N SER A 7 -16.88 15.67 -19.24
CA SER A 7 -17.64 14.40 -19.34
C SER A 7 -16.79 13.24 -18.73
N ALA A 8 -17.19 12.70 -17.57
CA ALA A 8 -18.01 11.50 -17.35
C ALA A 8 -17.26 10.18 -17.58
N ALA A 9 -16.64 9.68 -16.49
CA ALA A 9 -16.07 8.34 -16.38
C ALA A 9 -17.18 7.26 -16.27
N PRO A 10 -16.88 5.99 -16.63
CA PRO A 10 -17.87 4.94 -16.84
C PRO A 10 -18.44 4.37 -15.52
N THR A 11 -19.70 3.96 -15.58
CA THR A 11 -20.49 3.45 -14.46
C THR A 11 -20.07 2.04 -14.03
N ALA A 12 -19.69 1.91 -12.76
CA ALA A 12 -19.50 0.63 -12.08
C ALA A 12 -20.84 -0.12 -11.96
N LYS A 13 -20.84 -1.41 -12.30
CA LYS A 13 -21.97 -2.30 -11.99
C LYS A 13 -22.02 -2.47 -10.47
N LYS A 14 -23.15 -2.07 -9.88
CA LYS A 14 -23.45 -2.00 -8.44
C LYS A 14 -22.82 -3.17 -7.65
N PRO A 15 -21.95 -2.92 -6.66
CA PRO A 15 -21.55 -3.94 -5.70
C PRO A 15 -22.80 -4.45 -4.99
N ALA A 16 -22.86 -5.75 -4.68
CA ALA A 16 -23.78 -6.22 -3.67
C ALA A 16 -23.61 -5.31 -2.44
N THR A 17 -24.68 -4.63 -2.04
CA THR A 17 -24.66 -3.76 -0.86
C THR A 17 -24.43 -4.66 0.34
N SER A 18 -23.18 -4.79 0.79
CA SER A 18 -22.97 -5.14 2.19
C SER A 18 -23.50 -3.97 3.01
N PRO A 19 -24.53 -4.17 3.86
CA PRO A 19 -24.92 -3.14 4.80
C PRO A 19 -23.72 -2.77 5.68
N ALA A 20 -23.76 -1.57 6.27
CA ALA A 20 -22.98 -1.28 7.47
C ALA A 20 -23.07 -2.50 8.41
N ALA A 21 -21.97 -2.90 9.05
CA ALA A 21 -21.98 -4.04 9.95
C ALA A 21 -23.15 -3.88 10.93
N THR A 22 -24.11 -4.81 10.92
CA THR A 22 -25.22 -4.78 11.86
C THR A 22 -24.61 -4.83 13.25
N ALA A 23 -24.91 -3.85 14.09
CA ALA A 23 -24.26 -3.55 15.37
C ALA A 23 -24.46 -4.63 16.46
N ASP A 24 -24.77 -5.87 16.08
CA ASP A 24 -25.25 -6.93 16.96
C ASP A 24 -24.15 -7.92 17.34
N ASP A 25 -22.98 -7.90 16.67
CA ASP A 25 -21.85 -8.74 17.08
C ASP A 25 -21.01 -8.06 18.21
N PRO A 26 -20.47 -8.86 19.15
CA PRO A 26 -19.79 -8.32 20.33
C PRO A 26 -18.50 -7.57 20.00
N TYR A 27 -17.83 -7.85 18.87
CA TYR A 27 -16.59 -7.18 18.49
C TYR A 27 -16.85 -5.85 17.79
N THR A 28 -17.89 -5.75 16.95
CA THR A 28 -18.36 -4.44 16.45
C THR A 28 -18.82 -3.55 17.61
N THR A 29 -19.49 -4.13 18.62
CA THR A 29 -19.84 -3.39 19.85
C THR A 29 -18.59 -2.93 20.59
N ALA A 30 -17.59 -3.80 20.78
CA ALA A 30 -16.33 -3.45 21.45
C ALA A 30 -15.57 -2.34 20.69
N PHE A 31 -15.54 -2.39 19.36
CA PHE A 31 -15.01 -1.29 18.54
C PHE A 31 -15.73 0.03 18.84
N LEU A 32 -17.07 0.05 18.77
CA LEU A 32 -17.83 1.28 19.01
C LEU A 32 -17.68 1.79 20.45
N THR A 33 -17.60 0.89 21.44
CA THR A 33 -17.31 1.27 22.84
C THR A 33 -15.96 1.93 22.95
N GLN A 34 -14.91 1.34 22.39
CA GLN A 34 -13.56 1.89 22.44
C GLN A 34 -13.45 3.20 21.64
N TYR A 35 -14.03 3.25 20.45
CA TYR A 35 -14.13 4.47 19.64
C TYR A 35 -14.81 5.60 20.43
N ASN A 36 -15.94 5.33 21.07
CA ASN A 36 -16.65 6.34 21.87
C ASN A 36 -15.82 6.83 23.05
N LYS A 37 -15.03 5.98 23.71
CA LYS A 37 -14.09 6.44 24.75
C LYS A 37 -13.03 7.38 24.18
N ILE A 38 -12.48 7.06 23.01
CA ILE A 38 -11.47 7.91 22.33
C ILE A 38 -12.07 9.26 21.93
N LYS A 39 -13.34 9.28 21.47
CA LYS A 39 -14.02 10.51 21.02
C LYS A 39 -14.70 11.30 22.14
N ASP A 40 -14.81 10.75 23.35
CA ASP A 40 -15.37 11.45 24.50
C ASP A 40 -14.39 12.55 24.95
N SER A 41 -14.83 13.81 24.90
CA SER A 41 -14.01 14.95 25.31
C SER A 41 -13.63 14.88 26.79
N ALA A 42 -14.38 14.17 27.62
CA ALA A 42 -14.03 13.96 29.03
C ALA A 42 -12.78 13.08 29.22
N ASN A 43 -12.40 12.29 28.20
CA ASN A 43 -11.22 11.42 28.25
C ASN A 43 -9.94 12.08 27.71
N GLY A 44 -10.02 13.27 27.11
CA GLY A 44 -8.84 14.10 26.84
C GLY A 44 -7.90 13.61 25.73
N TYR A 45 -8.36 12.83 24.76
CA TYR A 45 -7.51 12.37 23.64
C TYR A 45 -7.21 13.46 22.60
N PHE A 46 -8.03 14.51 22.55
CA PHE A 46 -7.92 15.58 21.56
C PHE A 46 -7.83 16.94 22.26
N SER A 47 -7.09 17.87 21.66
CA SER A 47 -7.09 19.28 22.06
C SER A 47 -8.40 19.99 21.69
N ASP A 48 -8.53 21.24 22.11
CA ASP A 48 -9.66 22.11 21.76
C ASP A 48 -9.74 22.37 20.25
N GLU A 49 -8.61 22.31 19.53
CA GLU A 49 -8.55 22.38 18.06
C GLU A 49 -8.96 21.06 17.38
N GLY A 50 -9.25 20.01 18.15
CA GLY A 50 -9.57 18.67 17.64
C GLY A 50 -8.35 17.93 17.10
N ILE A 51 -7.15 18.24 17.60
CA ILE A 51 -5.90 17.57 17.24
C ILE A 51 -5.66 16.43 18.24
N PRO A 52 -5.42 15.18 17.80
CA PRO A 52 -5.13 14.10 18.74
C PRO A 52 -3.79 14.37 19.43
N TYR A 53 -3.71 14.20 20.75
CA TYR A 53 -2.43 14.14 21.45
C TYR A 53 -1.73 12.81 21.20
N HIS A 54 -0.45 12.73 21.51
CA HIS A 54 0.28 11.46 21.56
C HIS A 54 -0.30 10.55 22.65
N CYS A 55 -0.58 11.12 23.83
CA CYS A 55 -1.11 10.43 24.99
C CYS A 55 -2.04 11.35 25.79
N VAL A 56 -3.05 10.77 26.45
CA VAL A 56 -3.91 11.53 27.39
C VAL A 56 -3.10 12.03 28.59
N GLU A 57 -2.17 11.22 29.10
CA GLU A 57 -1.28 11.61 30.17
C GLU A 57 -0.12 12.45 29.62
N THR A 58 0.13 13.61 30.24
CA THR A 58 1.16 14.59 29.84
C THR A 58 2.59 14.12 30.12
N LEU A 59 2.83 13.44 31.25
CA LEU A 59 4.15 12.94 31.62
C LEU A 59 4.45 11.61 30.93
N ILE A 60 4.98 11.71 29.72
CA ILE A 60 5.49 10.59 28.93
C ILE A 60 6.66 11.03 28.05
N VAL A 61 7.71 10.20 27.99
CA VAL A 61 8.92 10.43 27.18
C VAL A 61 9.34 9.11 26.53
N GLU A 62 9.36 9.03 25.20
CA GLU A 62 9.69 7.77 24.48
C GLU A 62 10.08 7.96 23.01
N ALA A 63 9.47 8.92 22.33
CA ALA A 63 9.86 9.40 21.00
C ALA A 63 9.51 10.89 20.89
N PRO A 64 8.23 11.30 21.07
CA PRO A 64 7.96 12.60 21.67
C PRO A 64 8.44 12.61 23.12
N ASP A 65 8.67 13.82 23.64
CA ASP A 65 9.15 14.05 24.99
C ASP A 65 8.12 14.75 25.89
N HIS A 66 6.86 14.80 25.43
CA HIS A 66 5.68 15.20 26.19
C HIS A 66 4.40 14.58 25.62
N GLY A 67 3.44 14.21 26.47
CA GLY A 67 2.22 13.51 26.04
C GLY A 67 1.26 14.33 25.20
N HIS A 68 1.22 15.65 25.42
CA HIS A 68 0.43 16.58 24.61
C HIS A 68 1.22 17.21 23.46
N GLN A 69 2.40 16.67 23.14
CA GLN A 69 2.83 16.73 21.75
C GLN A 69 1.95 15.80 20.92
N THR A 70 2.01 15.94 19.61
CA THR A 70 1.43 14.98 18.69
C THR A 70 2.41 14.70 17.57
N THR A 71 2.11 13.65 16.82
CA THR A 71 2.95 13.17 15.75
C THR A 71 2.15 12.93 14.48
N SER A 72 2.84 12.97 13.33
CA SER A 72 2.28 12.46 12.07
C SER A 72 1.79 11.01 12.21
N GLU A 73 2.42 10.22 13.08
CA GLU A 73 1.95 8.89 13.46
C GLU A 73 0.53 8.95 14.07
N ALA A 74 0.31 9.77 15.12
CA ALA A 74 -1.01 9.91 15.73
C ALA A 74 -2.08 10.34 14.72
N PHE A 75 -1.77 11.27 13.81
CA PHE A 75 -2.66 11.64 12.69
C PHE A 75 -2.95 10.45 11.76
N SER A 76 -1.94 9.66 11.41
CA SER A 76 -2.12 8.50 10.53
C SER A 76 -2.98 7.40 11.16
N TYR A 77 -2.84 7.15 12.48
CA TYR A 77 -3.74 6.28 13.23
C TYR A 77 -5.16 6.85 13.32
N TRP A 78 -5.29 8.18 13.42
CA TRP A 78 -6.59 8.83 13.44
C TRP A 78 -7.32 8.65 12.11
N PHE A 79 -6.64 8.84 10.96
CA PHE A 79 -7.24 8.54 9.66
C PHE A 79 -7.74 7.09 9.57
N TRP A 80 -6.97 6.15 10.11
CA TRP A 80 -7.32 4.75 10.06
C TRP A 80 -8.49 4.38 10.98
N LEU A 81 -8.53 4.97 12.18
CA LEU A 81 -9.66 4.85 13.10
C LEU A 81 -10.95 5.35 12.46
N GLU A 82 -10.91 6.53 11.83
CA GLU A 82 -12.09 7.12 11.20
C GLU A 82 -12.49 6.40 9.91
N ALA A 83 -11.53 5.82 9.16
CA ALA A 83 -11.84 4.94 8.05
C ALA A 83 -12.58 3.68 8.52
N THR A 84 -12.14 3.10 9.65
CA THR A 84 -12.77 1.94 10.27
C THR A 84 -14.17 2.29 10.81
N TYR A 85 -14.34 3.48 11.39
CA TYR A 85 -15.65 3.99 11.79
C TYR A 85 -16.59 4.16 10.60
N GLY A 86 -16.11 4.71 9.48
CA GLY A 86 -16.87 4.84 8.24
C GLY A 86 -17.30 3.48 7.66
N ARG A 87 -16.45 2.46 7.78
CA ARG A 87 -16.83 1.07 7.43
C ARG A 87 -17.97 0.55 8.31
N VAL A 88 -17.85 0.70 9.63
CA VAL A 88 -18.82 0.16 10.60
C VAL A 88 -20.16 0.89 10.53
N THR A 89 -20.15 2.21 10.32
CA THR A 89 -21.36 3.04 10.45
C THR A 89 -21.91 3.57 9.13
N GLY A 90 -21.12 3.54 8.06
CA GLY A 90 -21.42 4.24 6.80
C GLY A 90 -21.18 5.76 6.85
N ASN A 91 -20.78 6.32 8.00
CA ASN A 91 -20.51 7.74 8.15
C ASN A 91 -19.04 8.08 7.90
N TRP A 92 -18.77 8.65 6.72
CA TRP A 92 -17.41 9.04 6.28
C TRP A 92 -17.03 10.48 6.62
N THR A 93 -17.91 11.23 7.29
CA THR A 93 -17.63 12.63 7.68
C THR A 93 -16.41 12.75 8.59
N PRO A 94 -16.26 11.93 9.65
CA PRO A 94 -15.09 11.99 10.52
C PRO A 94 -13.77 11.76 9.79
N PHE A 95 -13.74 10.83 8.83
CA PHE A 95 -12.55 10.55 8.02
C PHE A 95 -12.10 11.78 7.20
N ASN A 96 -13.05 12.48 6.58
CA ASN A 96 -12.75 13.69 5.83
C ASN A 96 -12.36 14.88 6.74
N ASN A 97 -12.96 14.98 7.92
CA ASN A 97 -12.61 16.01 8.91
C ASN A 97 -11.18 15.82 9.42
N ALA A 98 -10.76 14.57 9.68
CA ALA A 98 -9.40 14.28 10.09
C ALA A 98 -8.39 14.77 9.04
N TRP A 99 -8.63 14.49 7.76
CA TRP A 99 -7.80 15.00 6.65
C TRP A 99 -7.77 16.54 6.58
N ALA A 100 -8.91 17.20 6.83
CA ALA A 100 -8.97 18.66 6.86
C ALA A 100 -8.17 19.25 8.03
N THR A 101 -8.22 18.63 9.21
CA THR A 101 -7.40 19.01 10.36
C THR A 101 -5.91 18.82 10.05
N ALA A 102 -5.53 17.73 9.40
CA ALA A 102 -4.13 17.49 9.04
C ALA A 102 -3.59 18.54 8.05
N GLU A 103 -4.34 18.88 6.99
CA GLU A 103 -3.96 19.94 6.06
C GLU A 103 -3.87 21.32 6.70
N LYS A 104 -4.64 21.57 7.77
CA LYS A 104 -4.61 22.83 8.49
C LYS A 104 -3.41 22.92 9.44
N TYR A 105 -3.06 21.82 10.10
CA TYR A 105 -2.18 21.88 11.26
C TYR A 105 -0.84 21.17 11.07
N ILE A 106 -0.78 19.98 10.48
CA ILE A 106 0.45 19.16 10.48
C ILE A 106 1.16 19.10 9.12
N ILE A 107 0.45 19.41 8.03
CA ILE A 107 1.04 19.59 6.70
C ILE A 107 1.37 21.08 6.56
N PRO A 108 2.65 21.48 6.45
CA PRO A 108 3.03 22.89 6.33
C PRO A 108 2.35 23.56 5.13
N THR A 109 1.70 24.70 5.35
CA THR A 109 1.08 25.49 4.29
C THR A 109 2.14 26.32 3.55
N HIS A 110 1.79 26.98 2.45
CA HIS A 110 2.74 27.85 1.75
C HIS A 110 3.35 28.93 2.66
N THR A 111 2.59 29.49 3.61
CA THR A 111 3.10 30.47 4.57
C THR A 111 4.19 29.88 5.48
N ASP A 112 4.12 28.57 5.75
CA ASP A 112 5.05 27.85 6.62
C ASP A 112 6.32 27.43 5.87
N GLN A 113 6.22 27.21 4.56
CA GLN A 113 7.33 26.79 3.68
C GLN A 113 7.52 27.71 2.45
N PRO A 114 7.68 29.04 2.64
CA PRO A 114 7.45 30.04 1.61
C PRO A 114 8.52 30.10 0.48
N SER A 115 9.74 29.63 0.74
CA SER A 115 10.87 29.81 -0.17
C SER A 115 11.22 28.58 -1.02
N ASN A 116 10.33 27.59 -1.12
CA ASN A 116 10.50 26.43 -2.00
C ASN A 116 10.79 26.80 -3.47
N SER A 117 10.36 27.98 -3.92
CA SER A 117 10.68 28.51 -5.26
C SER A 117 12.17 28.77 -5.49
N SER A 118 12.98 28.86 -4.42
CA SER A 118 14.44 29.02 -4.47
C SER A 118 15.19 27.68 -4.56
N TYR A 119 14.49 26.56 -4.48
CA TYR A 119 15.07 25.22 -4.52
C TYR A 119 15.72 24.93 -5.89
N LYS A 120 16.88 24.29 -5.87
CA LYS A 120 17.62 23.89 -7.07
C LYS A 120 17.80 22.38 -7.09
N ALA A 121 17.00 21.68 -7.90
CA ALA A 121 17.06 20.22 -8.03
C ALA A 121 18.44 19.68 -8.48
N SER A 122 19.24 20.48 -9.18
CA SER A 122 20.62 20.13 -9.56
C SER A 122 21.65 20.26 -8.43
N SER A 123 21.26 20.86 -7.30
CA SER A 123 22.08 21.07 -6.10
C SER A 123 21.16 21.02 -4.86
N PRO A 124 20.61 19.84 -4.55
CA PRO A 124 19.47 19.70 -3.66
C PRO A 124 19.77 20.06 -2.20
N ALA A 125 21.00 19.83 -1.73
CA ALA A 125 21.47 20.22 -0.40
C ALA A 125 23.00 20.25 -0.37
N THR A 126 23.58 20.96 0.61
CA THR A 126 25.01 20.88 0.94
C THR A 126 25.24 19.76 1.96
N TYR A 127 26.25 18.94 1.74
CA TYR A 127 26.58 17.82 2.61
C TYR A 127 27.01 18.29 4.02
N ILE A 128 26.50 17.58 5.02
CA ILE A 128 26.88 17.68 6.43
C ILE A 128 27.04 16.24 6.95
N PRO A 129 28.21 15.83 7.47
CA PRO A 129 28.38 14.50 8.04
C PRO A 129 27.53 14.36 9.30
N GLU A 130 26.90 13.20 9.49
CA GLU A 130 26.43 12.81 10.81
C GLU A 130 27.58 12.26 11.65
N TRP A 131 27.41 12.27 12.96
CA TRP A 131 28.33 11.67 13.89
C TRP A 131 27.55 10.83 14.89
N PRO A 132 28.01 9.62 15.26
CA PRO A 132 27.31 8.83 16.26
C PRO A 132 27.15 9.57 17.60
N ASP A 133 28.20 10.24 18.07
CA ASP A 133 28.22 10.92 19.37
C ASP A 133 27.68 12.37 19.29
N VAL A 134 26.74 12.70 20.20
CA VAL A 134 26.15 14.04 20.34
C VAL A 134 27.19 15.16 20.52
N ASN A 135 28.35 14.85 21.13
CA ASN A 135 29.40 15.83 21.42
C ASN A 135 30.16 16.34 20.17
N LYS A 136 29.96 15.70 19.01
CA LYS A 136 30.55 16.11 17.74
C LYS A 136 29.75 17.21 17.03
N TYR A 137 28.58 17.55 17.56
CA TYR A 137 27.73 18.62 17.05
C TYR A 137 28.07 19.98 17.71
N PRO A 138 27.95 21.10 16.98
CA PRO A 138 27.40 21.23 15.62
C PRO A 138 28.32 20.66 14.52
N SER A 139 27.72 19.93 13.57
CA SER A 139 28.45 19.33 12.44
C SER A 139 28.68 20.33 11.32
N ALA A 140 29.87 20.36 10.73
CA ALA A 140 30.26 21.37 9.76
C ALA A 140 29.74 21.08 8.34
N LEU A 141 29.21 22.10 7.66
CA LEU A 141 28.97 22.03 6.22
C LEU A 141 30.27 21.77 5.48
N ASP A 142 30.25 20.83 4.54
CA ASP A 142 31.37 20.56 3.64
C ASP A 142 30.91 20.68 2.18
N SER A 143 31.15 21.85 1.60
CA SER A 143 30.85 22.16 0.20
C SER A 143 31.81 21.49 -0.79
N SER A 144 32.86 20.80 -0.32
CA SER A 144 33.75 20.01 -1.19
C SER A 144 33.17 18.64 -1.55
N VAL A 145 32.09 18.21 -0.87
CA VAL A 145 31.38 16.96 -1.14
C VAL A 145 30.20 17.24 -2.07
N SER A 146 30.18 16.59 -3.24
CA SER A 146 29.10 16.77 -4.21
C SER A 146 27.86 15.94 -3.86
N SER A 147 26.71 16.59 -3.78
CA SER A 147 25.39 15.94 -3.79
C SER A 147 25.00 15.49 -5.20
N GLY A 148 24.09 14.51 -5.32
CA GLY A 148 23.45 14.16 -6.59
C GLY A 148 22.37 15.14 -7.03
N GLN A 149 21.60 14.75 -8.04
CA GLN A 149 20.45 15.50 -8.53
C GLN A 149 19.15 14.91 -7.99
N ASP A 150 18.19 15.77 -7.67
CA ASP A 150 16.80 15.40 -7.38
C ASP A 150 16.03 15.25 -8.71
N PRO A 151 15.62 14.04 -9.10
CA PRO A 151 14.96 13.81 -10.38
C PRO A 151 13.43 14.00 -10.32
N ILE A 152 12.83 14.21 -9.14
CA ILE A 152 11.36 14.24 -8.99
C ILE A 152 10.79 15.64 -8.72
N ALA A 153 11.60 16.61 -8.31
CA ALA A 153 11.09 17.96 -8.01
C ALA A 153 10.33 18.62 -9.18
N SER A 154 10.87 18.53 -10.40
CA SER A 154 10.22 19.15 -11.56
C SER A 154 8.91 18.46 -11.96
N GLU A 155 8.83 17.13 -11.83
CA GLU A 155 7.59 16.41 -12.15
C GLU A 155 6.51 16.60 -11.08
N LEU A 156 6.90 16.72 -9.81
CA LEU A 156 5.97 17.05 -8.71
C LEU A 156 5.39 18.45 -8.90
N ASN A 157 6.24 19.45 -9.15
CA ASN A 157 5.78 20.81 -9.42
C ASN A 157 4.89 20.87 -10.67
N SER A 158 5.22 20.10 -11.72
CA SER A 158 4.38 20.02 -12.93
C SER A 158 3.03 19.35 -12.67
N ALA A 159 2.97 18.34 -11.80
CA ALA A 159 1.75 17.61 -11.48
C ALA A 159 0.79 18.39 -10.57
N TYR A 160 1.33 19.23 -9.68
CA TYR A 160 0.56 19.90 -8.62
C TYR A 160 0.54 21.43 -8.70
N GLY A 161 1.33 22.03 -9.59
CA GLY A 161 1.35 23.48 -9.82
C GLY A 161 1.92 24.29 -8.64
N THR A 162 2.67 23.66 -7.76
CA THR A 162 3.32 24.30 -6.60
C THR A 162 4.67 23.62 -6.31
N PRO A 163 5.70 24.38 -5.92
CA PRO A 163 6.95 23.81 -5.45
C PRO A 163 6.83 23.30 -4.00
N ASP A 164 5.74 23.58 -3.28
CA ASP A 164 5.56 23.17 -1.89
C ASP A 164 5.46 21.65 -1.74
N ILE A 165 5.93 21.15 -0.60
CA ILE A 165 5.87 19.73 -0.25
C ILE A 165 4.53 19.41 0.41
N TYR A 166 3.87 18.34 -0.03
CA TYR A 166 2.65 17.82 0.59
C TYR A 166 2.94 16.52 1.32
N GLY A 167 3.48 16.65 2.53
CA GLY A 167 3.69 15.55 3.48
C GLY A 167 3.64 16.09 4.91
N MET A 168 3.32 15.24 5.88
CA MET A 168 3.18 15.68 7.26
C MET A 168 4.55 16.00 7.85
N HIS A 169 4.66 17.10 8.60
CA HIS A 169 5.77 17.23 9.55
C HIS A 169 5.58 16.23 10.70
N TRP A 170 6.67 15.69 11.23
CA TRP A 170 6.57 14.56 12.15
C TRP A 170 6.12 14.93 13.56
N LEU A 171 6.45 16.12 14.09
CA LEU A 171 6.22 16.49 15.50
C LEU A 171 5.58 17.87 15.66
N MET A 172 4.70 17.99 16.65
CA MET A 172 4.03 19.23 16.98
C MET A 172 3.77 19.32 18.48
N ASP A 173 3.97 20.50 19.04
CA ASP A 173 3.59 20.85 20.40
C ASP A 173 2.17 21.42 20.36
N VAL A 174 1.17 20.63 20.75
CA VAL A 174 -0.25 20.98 20.51
C VAL A 174 -0.72 22.10 21.43
N ASP A 175 -0.25 22.08 22.68
CA ASP A 175 -0.65 23.06 23.71
C ASP A 175 0.33 24.23 23.83
N ASN A 176 1.32 24.30 22.95
CA ASN A 176 2.40 25.28 22.99
C ASN A 176 3.13 25.29 24.35
N ILE A 177 3.32 24.12 24.97
CA ILE A 177 3.96 23.99 26.29
C ILE A 177 5.43 24.46 26.26
N TYR A 178 6.11 24.28 25.13
CA TYR A 178 7.46 24.80 24.92
C TYR A 178 7.46 26.31 24.68
N GLY A 179 6.35 26.86 24.18
CA GLY A 179 6.13 28.29 24.06
C GLY A 179 6.77 28.95 22.84
N TYR A 180 7.12 28.20 21.79
CA TYR A 180 7.64 28.80 20.55
C TYR A 180 6.56 29.60 19.81
N GLY A 181 5.31 29.15 19.88
CA GLY A 181 4.19 29.73 19.13
C GLY A 181 4.42 29.69 17.62
N ASN A 182 5.09 28.65 17.11
CA ASN A 182 5.30 28.42 15.68
C ASN A 182 3.99 27.92 15.04
N THR A 183 2.95 28.75 15.10
CA THR A 183 1.58 28.37 14.77
C THR A 183 1.45 28.06 13.28
N PRO A 184 0.86 26.91 12.92
CA PRO A 184 0.60 26.56 11.52
C PRO A 184 -0.14 27.67 10.77
N GLY A 185 0.36 28.03 9.59
CA GLY A 185 -0.16 29.08 8.73
C GLY A 185 0.30 30.50 9.07
N THR A 186 1.16 30.70 10.08
CA THR A 186 1.66 32.04 10.45
C THR A 186 3.09 32.34 10.04
N GLY A 187 3.93 31.32 9.80
CA GLY A 187 5.34 31.50 9.46
C GLY A 187 6.12 32.33 10.48
N ALA A 188 5.78 32.21 11.77
CA ALA A 188 6.28 33.10 12.82
C ALA A 188 6.45 32.39 14.16
N GLU A 189 7.39 32.85 14.99
CA GLU A 189 7.54 32.46 16.40
C GLU A 189 6.67 33.38 17.28
N ASN A 190 5.39 33.08 17.46
CA ASN A 190 4.45 33.94 18.21
C ASN A 190 4.69 33.93 19.73
N GLY A 191 5.50 32.99 20.24
CA GLY A 191 5.92 32.92 21.63
C GLY A 191 4.92 32.26 22.60
N PRO A 192 5.19 32.34 23.91
CA PRO A 192 4.52 31.51 24.91
C PRO A 192 3.07 31.90 25.19
N THR A 193 2.62 33.07 24.72
CA THR A 193 1.23 33.51 24.84
C THR A 193 0.38 33.14 23.63
N ALA A 194 0.96 32.49 22.61
CA ALA A 194 0.21 32.03 21.46
C ALA A 194 -0.69 30.86 21.85
N SER A 195 -1.93 30.87 21.35
CA SER A 195 -2.88 29.77 21.49
C SER A 195 -2.75 28.77 20.34
N GLY A 196 -2.93 27.50 20.64
CA GLY A 196 -2.95 26.41 19.66
C GLY A 196 -1.56 25.86 19.33
N PRO A 197 -1.47 24.97 18.33
CA PRO A 197 -0.29 24.15 18.11
C PRO A 197 0.91 24.96 17.62
N SER A 198 2.10 24.41 17.87
CA SER A 198 3.39 24.91 17.41
C SER A 198 4.16 23.79 16.71
N TYR A 199 4.64 24.05 15.50
CA TYR A 199 5.60 23.16 14.85
C TYR A 199 6.94 23.17 15.59
N ILE A 200 7.44 21.99 15.95
CA ILE A 200 8.70 21.83 16.66
C ILE A 200 9.45 20.61 16.13
N ASN A 201 10.75 20.55 16.39
CA ASN A 201 11.54 19.35 16.16
C ASN A 201 12.38 19.05 17.42
N SER A 202 13.04 17.89 17.44
CA SER A 202 13.95 17.46 18.51
C SER A 202 15.22 16.85 17.93
N TYR A 203 15.20 15.60 17.50
CA TYR A 203 16.36 14.83 17.02
C TYR A 203 17.11 15.53 15.88
N GLN A 204 18.40 15.75 16.05
CA GLN A 204 19.32 16.38 15.08
C GLN A 204 20.78 15.92 15.20
N ARG A 205 21.16 15.17 16.26
CA ARG A 205 22.56 14.97 16.66
C ARG A 205 23.00 13.51 16.73
N GLY A 206 22.58 12.74 15.72
CA GLY A 206 23.14 11.44 15.38
C GLY A 206 22.63 10.29 16.25
N ALA A 207 23.22 9.11 16.04
CA ALA A 207 22.64 7.85 16.48
C ALA A 207 22.59 7.64 18.00
N GLN A 208 23.44 8.32 18.77
CA GLN A 208 23.43 8.26 20.23
C GLN A 208 22.58 9.37 20.87
N GLU A 209 21.96 10.28 20.09
CA GLU A 209 21.03 11.25 20.68
C GLU A 209 19.68 10.55 20.97
N SER A 210 19.52 10.08 22.21
CA SER A 210 18.23 9.58 22.68
C SER A 210 17.22 10.72 22.87
N VAL A 211 15.96 10.37 23.10
CA VAL A 211 14.89 11.34 23.43
C VAL A 211 15.26 12.24 24.62
N TRP A 212 16.05 11.71 25.57
CA TRP A 212 16.50 12.39 26.80
C TRP A 212 17.58 13.43 26.56
N GLU A 213 18.24 13.39 25.41
CA GLU A 213 19.41 14.21 25.15
C GLU A 213 19.11 15.38 24.21
N THR A 214 17.91 15.43 23.63
CA THR A 214 17.49 16.47 22.68
C THR A 214 17.35 17.85 23.32
N ILE A 215 17.60 18.89 22.52
CA ILE A 215 17.26 20.29 22.81
C ILE A 215 16.15 20.68 21.84
N PRO A 216 14.86 20.72 22.25
CA PRO A 216 13.75 21.02 21.36
C PRO A 216 13.90 22.40 20.71
N GLN A 217 13.39 22.53 19.49
CA GLN A 217 13.61 23.70 18.64
C GLN A 217 12.40 23.96 17.75
N PRO A 218 12.13 25.22 17.35
CA PRO A 218 11.08 25.53 16.41
C PRO A 218 11.48 25.09 14.99
N THR A 219 10.47 24.78 14.16
CA THR A 219 10.71 24.52 12.73
C THR A 219 11.10 25.80 11.98
N THR A 220 10.43 26.91 12.29
CA THR A 220 10.73 28.28 11.87
C THR A 220 11.60 28.94 12.93
N ASP A 221 12.90 29.04 12.66
CA ASP A 221 13.87 29.66 13.57
C ASP A 221 14.15 31.10 13.12
N LEU A 222 13.54 32.08 13.81
CA LEU A 222 13.72 33.52 13.59
C LEU A 222 14.71 34.13 14.58
N PHE A 223 15.47 33.31 15.30
CA PHE A 223 16.42 33.72 16.35
C PHE A 223 15.75 34.41 17.53
N LYS A 224 14.44 34.18 17.75
CA LYS A 224 13.71 34.79 18.86
C LYS A 224 14.08 34.15 20.20
N TYR A 225 14.33 32.84 20.19
CA TYR A 225 14.72 32.02 21.34
C TYR A 225 16.03 31.28 21.04
N GLY A 226 16.57 30.55 22.00
CA GLY A 226 17.89 29.92 21.87
C GLY A 226 19.02 30.91 22.10
N GLY A 227 20.11 30.77 21.34
CA GLY A 227 21.28 31.65 21.35
C GLY A 227 21.19 32.78 20.30
N PRO A 228 22.31 33.47 20.00
CA PRO A 228 22.33 34.57 19.03
C PRO A 228 21.92 34.17 17.60
N ASN A 229 22.06 32.89 17.24
CA ASN A 229 21.69 32.32 15.94
C ASN A 229 20.50 31.35 16.07
N GLY A 230 19.63 31.60 17.06
CA GLY A 230 18.56 30.66 17.38
C GLY A 230 19.12 29.36 17.97
N TYR A 231 18.68 28.24 17.40
CA TYR A 231 19.16 26.89 17.75
C TYR A 231 20.10 26.32 16.69
N LEU A 232 20.29 27.00 15.56
CA LEU A 232 20.96 26.44 14.39
C LEU A 232 22.40 25.98 14.66
N ASP A 233 23.16 26.76 15.44
CA ASP A 233 24.56 26.51 15.77
C ASP A 233 24.78 25.49 16.89
N LEU A 234 23.71 24.87 17.40
CA LEU A 234 23.78 23.63 18.17
C LEU A 234 23.91 22.39 17.26
N PHE A 235 23.38 22.47 16.04
CA PHE A 235 23.23 21.33 15.14
C PHE A 235 24.19 21.42 13.96
N VAL A 236 24.31 22.61 13.38
CA VAL A 236 25.00 22.82 12.11
C VAL A 236 26.00 23.96 12.25
N LYS A 237 27.25 23.71 11.86
CA LYS A 237 28.33 24.69 11.89
C LYS A 237 28.48 25.31 10.50
N ASP A 238 28.26 26.62 10.42
CA ASP A 238 28.41 27.42 9.22
C ASP A 238 29.18 28.72 9.54
N SER A 239 29.67 29.38 8.51
CA SER A 239 30.31 30.69 8.54
C SER A 239 29.34 31.83 8.89
N SER A 240 28.05 31.65 8.62
CA SER A 240 26.98 32.60 8.93
C SER A 240 25.65 31.87 9.05
N TYR A 241 24.71 32.44 9.82
CA TYR A 241 23.39 31.85 10.05
C TYR A 241 22.30 32.77 9.50
N SER A 242 21.27 32.18 8.89
CA SER A 242 20.09 32.88 8.37
C SER A 242 18.84 32.34 9.03
N GLN A 243 17.88 33.23 9.30
CA GLN A 243 16.54 32.83 9.70
C GLN A 243 15.96 31.88 8.65
N GLN A 244 15.39 30.77 9.09
CA GLN A 244 15.02 29.69 8.20
C GLN A 244 13.89 28.83 8.76
N TRP A 245 13.24 28.09 7.87
CA TRP A 245 12.26 27.07 8.20
C TRP A 245 12.75 25.69 7.75
N LYS A 246 12.36 24.64 8.47
CA LYS A 246 12.72 23.25 8.16
C LYS A 246 11.69 22.27 8.71
N TYR A 247 11.35 21.27 7.91
CA TYR A 247 10.43 20.21 8.26
C TYR A 247 11.04 18.85 7.95
N THR A 248 10.70 17.88 8.80
CA THR A 248 11.08 16.47 8.64
C THR A 248 9.81 15.64 8.59
N ASN A 249 9.70 14.76 7.59
CA ASN A 249 8.63 13.78 7.47
C ASN A 249 9.01 12.47 8.18
N ALA A 250 8.02 11.75 8.69
CA ALA A 250 8.13 10.35 9.08
C ALA A 250 7.44 9.46 8.02
N PRO A 251 8.20 8.80 7.13
CA PRO A 251 7.65 8.09 5.97
C PRO A 251 6.71 6.94 6.32
N ASP A 252 6.88 6.31 7.48
CA ASP A 252 5.97 5.26 7.96
C ASP A 252 4.57 5.81 8.22
N ALA A 253 4.46 7.04 8.74
CA ALA A 253 3.19 7.70 9.04
C ALA A 253 2.45 8.14 7.78
N ASP A 254 3.14 8.77 6.82
CA ASP A 254 2.54 9.12 5.53
C ASP A 254 2.14 7.86 4.75
N ALA A 255 2.95 6.78 4.81
CA ALA A 255 2.57 5.50 4.24
C ALA A 255 1.34 4.89 4.93
N ARG A 256 1.23 4.97 6.27
CA ARG A 256 0.06 4.53 7.05
C ARG A 256 -1.19 5.36 6.70
N ALA A 257 -1.04 6.65 6.42
CA ALA A 257 -2.13 7.50 5.94
C ALA A 257 -2.65 7.05 4.55
N VAL A 258 -1.75 6.67 3.64
CA VAL A 258 -2.11 6.07 2.35
C VAL A 258 -2.80 4.73 2.52
N GLN A 259 -2.30 3.87 3.42
CA GLN A 259 -2.92 2.60 3.78
C GLN A 259 -4.35 2.79 4.32
N ALA A 260 -4.55 3.75 5.23
CA ALA A 260 -5.88 4.11 5.75
C ALA A 260 -6.83 4.57 4.63
N ALA A 261 -6.34 5.41 3.71
CA ALA A 261 -7.11 5.87 2.56
C ALA A 261 -7.47 4.74 1.57
N TYR A 262 -6.60 3.74 1.41
CA TYR A 262 -6.92 2.51 0.67
C TYR A 262 -8.10 1.77 1.27
N TRP A 263 -8.07 1.54 2.59
CA TRP A 263 -9.18 0.87 3.27
C TRP A 263 -10.47 1.70 3.23
N ALA A 264 -10.39 3.01 3.47
CA ALA A 264 -11.53 3.92 3.34
C ALA A 264 -12.14 3.84 1.93
N TYR A 265 -11.32 3.91 0.88
CA TYR A 265 -11.77 3.78 -0.50
C TYR A 265 -12.45 2.43 -0.75
N ARG A 266 -11.83 1.32 -0.33
CA ARG A 266 -12.36 -0.04 -0.51
C ARG A 266 -13.70 -0.21 0.19
N TRP A 267 -13.79 0.18 1.46
CA TRP A 267 -14.99 0.02 2.27
C TRP A 267 -16.11 0.97 1.82
N ALA A 268 -15.82 2.24 1.55
CA ALA A 268 -16.80 3.17 0.99
C ALA A 268 -17.31 2.68 -0.37
N SER A 269 -16.44 2.11 -1.21
CA SER A 269 -16.83 1.50 -2.49
C SER A 269 -17.74 0.30 -2.31
N ALA A 270 -17.46 -0.58 -1.33
CA ALA A 270 -18.31 -1.71 -1.00
C ALA A 270 -19.71 -1.28 -0.53
N GLN A 271 -19.82 -0.13 0.13
CA GLN A 271 -21.09 0.49 0.52
C GLN A 271 -21.78 1.26 -0.62
N GLY A 272 -21.19 1.34 -1.82
CA GLY A 272 -21.69 2.17 -2.92
C GLY A 272 -21.53 3.68 -2.70
N ASN A 273 -20.66 4.09 -1.78
CA ASN A 273 -20.45 5.47 -1.33
C ASN A 273 -19.01 5.97 -1.55
N ALA A 274 -18.31 5.46 -2.56
CA ALA A 274 -16.91 5.83 -2.85
C ALA A 274 -16.71 7.35 -3.05
N SER A 275 -17.72 8.05 -3.56
CA SER A 275 -17.67 9.50 -3.75
C SER A 275 -17.48 10.26 -2.43
N ALA A 276 -17.99 9.74 -1.30
CA ALA A 276 -17.88 10.39 0.01
C ALA A 276 -16.44 10.53 0.51
N VAL A 277 -15.51 9.67 0.07
CA VAL A 277 -14.10 9.70 0.50
C VAL A 277 -13.15 10.15 -0.61
N SER A 278 -13.65 10.32 -1.84
CA SER A 278 -12.84 10.54 -3.04
C SER A 278 -11.84 11.70 -2.95
N ALA A 279 -12.22 12.82 -2.31
CA ALA A 279 -11.35 13.96 -2.12
C ALA A 279 -10.16 13.65 -1.20
N SER A 280 -10.41 12.99 -0.07
CA SER A 280 -9.37 12.57 0.88
C SER A 280 -8.48 11.47 0.31
N VAL A 281 -9.05 10.57 -0.51
CA VAL A 281 -8.29 9.55 -1.25
C VAL A 281 -7.35 10.21 -2.28
N ALA A 282 -7.79 11.25 -2.98
CA ALA A 282 -6.93 12.01 -3.90
C ALA A 282 -5.79 12.76 -3.16
N LYS A 283 -6.04 13.23 -1.94
CA LYS A 283 -5.00 13.81 -1.06
C LYS A 283 -3.98 12.77 -0.64
N ALA A 284 -4.41 11.55 -0.29
CA ALA A 284 -3.51 10.44 -0.01
C ALA A 284 -2.65 10.06 -1.25
N ALA A 285 -3.23 10.07 -2.46
CA ALA A 285 -2.47 9.87 -3.69
C ALA A 285 -1.40 10.96 -3.89
N LYS A 286 -1.73 12.23 -3.57
CA LYS A 286 -0.76 13.34 -3.59
C LYS A 286 0.34 13.13 -2.55
N MET A 287 -0.01 12.78 -1.30
CA MET A 287 0.96 12.45 -0.25
C MET A 287 1.90 11.33 -0.69
N GLY A 288 1.37 10.26 -1.27
CA GLY A 288 2.17 9.18 -1.86
C GLY A 288 3.07 9.61 -3.02
N ASP A 289 2.78 10.71 -3.71
CA ASP A 289 3.67 11.26 -4.73
C ASP A 289 4.93 11.90 -4.10
N TYR A 290 4.73 12.72 -3.06
CA TYR A 290 5.82 13.38 -2.34
C TYR A 290 6.60 12.44 -1.43
N LEU A 291 5.94 11.40 -0.89
CA LEU A 291 6.56 10.34 -0.09
C LEU A 291 7.69 9.64 -0.85
N ARG A 292 7.74 9.73 -2.20
CA ARG A 292 8.86 9.22 -3.00
C ARG A 292 10.21 9.84 -2.62
N TYR A 293 10.25 11.02 -1.98
CA TYR A 293 11.50 11.55 -1.42
C TYR A 293 12.17 10.60 -0.41
N SER A 294 11.40 9.78 0.29
CA SER A 294 11.93 8.74 1.18
C SER A 294 12.61 7.59 0.47
N LEU A 295 12.50 7.48 -0.86
CA LEU A 295 13.07 6.38 -1.66
C LEU A 295 14.52 6.66 -2.09
N PHE A 296 15.07 7.83 -1.75
CA PHE A 296 16.37 8.33 -2.17
C PHE A 296 17.36 8.43 -1.02
N ASP A 297 18.63 8.21 -1.35
CA ASP A 297 19.74 8.58 -0.49
C ASP A 297 19.67 10.04 -0.01
N LYS A 298 20.12 10.29 1.23
CA LYS A 298 20.10 11.60 1.90
C LYS A 298 20.56 12.76 1.02
N TYR A 299 21.73 12.62 0.39
CA TYR A 299 22.31 13.64 -0.50
C TYR A 299 22.27 13.22 -1.96
N PHE A 300 21.31 12.36 -2.32
CA PHE A 300 21.15 11.81 -3.65
C PHE A 300 22.44 11.15 -4.17
N LYS A 301 23.25 10.56 -3.29
CA LYS A 301 24.41 9.76 -3.71
C LYS A 301 23.94 8.48 -4.39
N LYS A 302 24.75 7.98 -5.32
CA LYS A 302 24.50 6.70 -5.98
C LYS A 302 24.39 5.59 -4.93
N ILE A 303 23.41 4.70 -5.10
CA ILE A 303 23.24 3.54 -4.21
C ILE A 303 24.35 2.51 -4.46
N GLY A 304 24.95 2.05 -3.38
CA GLY A 304 25.88 0.92 -3.35
C GLY A 304 27.36 1.32 -3.38
N ASN A 305 28.14 0.73 -2.46
CA ASN A 305 29.58 0.96 -2.28
C ASN A 305 29.97 2.43 -1.99
N CYS A 306 29.05 3.21 -1.43
CA CYS A 306 29.29 4.60 -1.04
C CYS A 306 30.04 4.65 0.31
N THR A 307 31.38 4.68 0.27
CA THR A 307 32.26 4.41 1.43
C THR A 307 33.28 5.51 1.75
N ASP A 308 33.27 6.60 0.97
CA ASP A 308 33.91 7.88 1.27
C ASP A 308 33.04 8.98 0.64
N PRO A 309 32.65 10.03 1.40
CA PRO A 309 31.79 11.11 0.89
C PRO A 309 32.35 11.80 -0.36
N LYS A 310 33.69 11.91 -0.49
CA LYS A 310 34.35 12.61 -1.60
C LYS A 310 34.51 11.75 -2.85
N SER A 311 34.73 10.45 -2.70
CA SER A 311 34.84 9.52 -3.83
C SER A 311 33.50 8.89 -4.23
N CYS A 312 32.52 8.86 -3.33
CA CYS A 312 31.20 8.33 -3.63
C CYS A 312 30.51 9.20 -4.70
N ALA A 313 30.13 8.55 -5.80
CA ALA A 313 29.55 9.20 -6.95
C ALA A 313 28.23 9.91 -6.59
N ALA A 314 28.11 11.15 -7.03
CA ALA A 314 26.84 11.85 -7.08
C ALA A 314 25.86 11.07 -7.99
N GLY A 315 24.62 10.88 -7.53
CA GLY A 315 23.59 10.21 -8.32
C GLY A 315 23.16 11.03 -9.53
N THR A 316 22.78 10.34 -10.60
CA THR A 316 22.21 10.89 -11.82
C THR A 316 20.98 10.11 -12.23
N GLY A 317 19.91 10.82 -12.58
CA GLY A 317 18.62 10.17 -12.86
C GLY A 317 18.10 9.48 -11.61
N ARG A 318 17.93 8.15 -11.67
CA ARG A 318 17.27 7.33 -10.63
C ARG A 318 18.23 6.43 -9.84
N ASP A 319 19.55 6.55 -10.05
CA ASP A 319 20.52 5.64 -9.43
C ASP A 319 20.88 5.96 -7.97
N SER A 320 20.29 7.03 -7.42
CA SER A 320 20.25 7.34 -6.00
C SER A 320 18.99 6.81 -5.29
N GLU A 321 18.09 6.13 -6.00
CA GLU A 321 16.90 5.50 -5.41
C GLU A 321 17.22 4.09 -4.90
N HIS A 322 17.07 3.90 -3.59
CA HIS A 322 17.08 2.57 -2.99
C HIS A 322 15.69 1.93 -2.98
N TYR A 323 14.62 2.68 -3.29
CA TYR A 323 13.23 2.20 -3.39
C TYR A 323 12.62 1.66 -2.08
N LEU A 324 13.17 2.01 -0.94
CA LEU A 324 12.65 1.65 0.39
C LEU A 324 12.13 2.91 1.07
N LEU A 325 11.18 2.79 2.00
CA LEU A 325 10.83 3.89 2.89
C LEU A 325 11.99 4.09 3.86
N ALA A 326 12.76 5.16 3.68
CA ALA A 326 13.83 5.54 4.60
C ALA A 326 13.29 6.09 5.93
N TRP A 327 14.16 6.41 6.88
CA TRP A 327 13.75 6.93 8.19
C TRP A 327 13.09 8.31 8.11
N TYR A 328 13.54 9.14 7.17
CA TYR A 328 12.97 10.45 6.91
C TYR A 328 13.18 10.90 5.47
N TYR A 329 12.43 11.92 5.10
CA TYR A 329 12.94 12.94 4.18
C TYR A 329 12.70 14.30 4.84
N ALA A 330 13.49 15.29 4.46
CA ALA A 330 13.38 16.62 5.04
C ALA A 330 13.57 17.70 3.98
N TRP A 331 12.98 18.87 4.25
CA TRP A 331 13.11 20.04 3.40
C TRP A 331 13.13 21.30 4.24
N GLY A 332 13.78 22.33 3.72
CA GLY A 332 13.89 23.61 4.41
C GLY A 332 14.32 24.70 3.47
N GLY A 333 14.32 25.93 3.97
CA GLY A 333 14.71 27.09 3.20
C GLY A 333 14.90 28.32 4.05
N ALA A 334 15.54 29.32 3.46
CA ALA A 334 15.63 30.61 4.11
C ALA A 334 14.24 31.21 4.29
N GLU A 335 14.07 32.05 5.30
CA GLU A 335 12.92 32.95 5.34
C GLU A 335 12.87 33.87 4.11
N ASN A 336 11.71 34.48 3.88
CA ASN A 336 11.46 35.31 2.69
C ASN A 336 12.58 36.32 2.43
N GLY A 337 13.21 36.21 1.26
CA GLY A 337 14.33 37.06 0.84
C GLY A 337 15.73 36.45 1.00
N GLY A 338 15.88 35.28 1.63
CA GLY A 338 17.18 34.63 1.81
C GLY A 338 17.70 33.81 0.62
N GLY A 339 16.84 33.46 -0.35
CA GLY A 339 17.26 33.03 -1.69
C GLY A 339 17.79 31.59 -1.85
N TRP A 340 17.55 30.71 -0.89
CA TRP A 340 17.92 29.29 -0.96
C TRP A 340 16.86 28.38 -0.31
N ALA A 341 16.79 27.14 -0.78
CA ALA A 341 16.03 26.05 -0.19
C ALA A 341 16.74 24.72 -0.48
N TRP A 342 16.47 23.69 0.33
CA TRP A 342 17.10 22.37 0.26
C TRP A 342 16.11 21.24 0.48
N ARG A 343 16.45 20.06 -0.02
CA ARG A 343 15.73 18.79 0.21
C ARG A 343 16.74 17.66 0.37
N ILE A 344 16.43 16.71 1.25
CA ILE A 344 17.18 15.49 1.47
C ILE A 344 16.22 14.30 1.60
N GLY A 345 16.62 13.14 1.09
CA GLY A 345 16.01 11.86 1.46
C GLY A 345 16.65 11.33 2.75
N ASP A 346 16.83 10.02 2.83
CA ASP A 346 17.69 9.40 3.83
C ASP A 346 18.29 8.10 3.28
N GLY A 347 19.59 7.89 3.51
CA GLY A 347 20.30 6.70 3.03
C GLY A 347 20.03 5.44 3.85
N THR A 348 19.28 5.53 4.94
CA THR A 348 19.05 4.44 5.89
C THR A 348 17.59 3.99 5.88
N ALA A 349 17.37 2.69 5.73
CA ALA A 349 16.03 2.09 5.72
C ALA A 349 15.90 1.05 6.84
N GLN A 350 14.78 1.10 7.55
CA GLN A 350 14.48 0.21 8.68
C GLN A 350 13.22 -0.63 8.37
N GLN A 351 13.20 -1.90 8.77
CA GLN A 351 12.16 -2.85 8.37
C GLN A 351 10.73 -2.45 8.80
N GLY A 352 10.60 -1.86 9.99
CA GLY A 352 9.37 -1.37 10.62
C GLY A 352 8.72 -0.18 9.90
N TYR A 353 9.47 0.49 9.00
CA TYR A 353 8.94 1.61 8.20
C TYR A 353 8.27 1.16 6.91
N GLN A 354 8.61 -0.03 6.40
CA GLN A 354 8.14 -0.46 5.08
C GLN A 354 6.62 -0.71 5.09
N ASN A 355 5.95 -0.46 3.96
CA ASN A 355 4.50 -0.61 3.81
C ASN A 355 4.13 -1.15 2.41
N PRO A 356 4.17 -2.48 2.22
CA PRO A 356 3.84 -3.09 0.94
C PRO A 356 2.39 -2.85 0.49
N LEU A 357 1.44 -2.69 1.42
CA LEU A 357 0.06 -2.38 1.05
C LEU A 357 -0.05 -0.98 0.46
N ALA A 358 0.56 0.03 1.09
CA ALA A 358 0.58 1.40 0.55
C ALA A 358 1.28 1.45 -0.81
N ALA A 359 2.46 0.83 -0.94
CA ALA A 359 3.17 0.76 -2.22
C ALA A 359 2.33 0.07 -3.31
N TRP A 360 1.66 -1.04 -2.98
CA TRP A 360 0.75 -1.71 -3.91
C TRP A 360 -0.44 -0.83 -4.30
N ALA A 361 -1.04 -0.12 -3.34
CA ALA A 361 -2.19 0.75 -3.59
C ALA A 361 -1.82 1.92 -4.51
N LEU A 362 -0.69 2.60 -4.25
CA LEU A 362 -0.19 3.69 -5.08
C LEU A 362 0.20 3.22 -6.49
N ALA A 363 0.62 1.97 -6.64
CA ALA A 363 0.96 1.39 -7.94
C ALA A 363 -0.24 0.82 -8.71
N ASN A 364 -1.30 0.34 -8.04
CA ASN A 364 -2.32 -0.52 -8.67
C ASN A 364 -3.77 -0.06 -8.50
N VAL A 365 -4.07 0.83 -7.56
CA VAL A 365 -5.43 1.32 -7.32
C VAL A 365 -5.61 2.66 -8.04
N PRO A 366 -6.44 2.76 -9.09
CA PRO A 366 -6.51 3.97 -9.92
C PRO A 366 -6.83 5.25 -9.14
N SER A 367 -7.70 5.18 -8.12
CA SER A 367 -8.04 6.33 -7.27
C SER A 367 -6.91 6.79 -6.35
N LEU A 368 -5.91 5.94 -6.12
CA LEU A 368 -4.73 6.23 -5.30
C LEU A 368 -3.45 6.38 -6.13
N THR A 369 -3.50 6.16 -7.44
CA THR A 369 -2.32 6.31 -8.30
C THR A 369 -1.91 7.78 -8.32
N PRO A 370 -0.66 8.13 -7.93
CA PRO A 370 -0.20 9.51 -7.94
C PRO A 370 -0.21 10.13 -9.33
N LYS A 371 -0.18 11.47 -9.40
CA LYS A 371 -0.35 12.19 -10.67
C LYS A 371 0.94 12.25 -11.48
N SER A 372 2.09 12.26 -10.81
CA SER A 372 3.35 12.43 -11.51
C SER A 372 3.66 11.22 -12.41
N PRO A 373 4.22 11.43 -13.62
CA PRO A 373 4.27 10.38 -14.66
C PRO A 373 5.05 9.12 -14.27
N THR A 374 6.05 9.23 -13.39
CA THR A 374 6.92 8.12 -12.99
C THR A 374 6.53 7.49 -11.66
N ALA A 375 5.62 8.12 -10.90
CA ALA A 375 5.31 7.69 -9.55
C ALA A 375 4.79 6.24 -9.50
N LYS A 376 3.96 5.83 -10.47
CA LYS A 376 3.47 4.45 -10.57
C LYS A 376 4.60 3.44 -10.73
N SER A 377 5.61 3.71 -11.57
CA SER A 377 6.75 2.81 -11.74
C SER A 377 7.65 2.77 -10.51
N ASP A 378 7.82 3.91 -9.84
CA ASP A 378 8.62 3.99 -8.62
C ASP A 378 7.98 3.17 -7.50
N TRP A 379 6.66 3.29 -7.31
CA TRP A 379 5.91 2.49 -6.32
C TRP A 379 5.82 1.01 -6.68
N THR A 380 5.78 0.67 -7.97
CA THR A 380 5.87 -0.72 -8.42
C THR A 380 7.23 -1.33 -8.04
N THR A 381 8.31 -0.58 -8.27
CA THR A 381 9.68 -1.01 -7.92
C THR A 381 9.86 -1.06 -6.40
N SER A 382 9.31 -0.08 -5.68
CA SER A 382 9.33 -0.02 -4.22
C SER A 382 8.62 -1.21 -3.59
N LEU A 383 7.43 -1.59 -4.07
CA LEU A 383 6.73 -2.78 -3.60
C LEU A 383 7.61 -4.04 -3.70
N GLN A 384 8.22 -4.26 -4.86
CA GLN A 384 9.11 -5.41 -5.05
C GLN A 384 10.30 -5.34 -4.09
N ARG A 385 10.97 -4.18 -4.04
CA ARG A 385 12.16 -3.97 -3.21
C ARG A 385 11.88 -4.17 -1.72
N GLN A 386 10.73 -3.72 -1.22
CA GLN A 386 10.32 -3.92 0.16
C GLN A 386 10.13 -5.40 0.50
N LEU A 387 9.49 -6.21 -0.37
CA LEU A 387 9.33 -7.65 -0.14
C LEU A 387 10.67 -8.39 -0.13
N GLU A 388 11.58 -8.01 -1.03
CA GLU A 388 12.95 -8.54 -1.04
C GLU A 388 13.72 -8.16 0.23
N PHE A 389 13.54 -6.94 0.73
CA PHE A 389 14.17 -6.45 1.95
C PHE A 389 13.70 -7.24 3.19
N TYR A 390 12.40 -7.49 3.31
CA TYR A 390 11.86 -8.36 4.37
C TYR A 390 12.42 -9.77 4.31
N GLN A 391 12.47 -10.37 3.11
CA GLN A 391 13.03 -11.71 2.93
C GLN A 391 14.51 -11.74 3.31
N TRP A 392 15.28 -10.73 2.90
CA TRP A 392 16.69 -10.61 3.21
C TRP A 392 16.96 -10.45 4.71
N LEU A 393 16.12 -9.72 5.44
CA LEU A 393 16.28 -9.48 6.87
C LEU A 393 15.69 -10.57 7.76
N GLN A 394 14.98 -11.54 7.20
CA GLN A 394 14.33 -12.58 7.99
C GLN A 394 15.37 -13.52 8.62
N SER A 395 15.42 -13.51 9.95
CA SER A 395 16.31 -14.34 10.79
C SER A 395 16.06 -15.84 10.62
N ALA A 396 16.98 -16.65 11.15
CA ALA A 396 16.83 -18.09 11.25
C ALA A 396 15.54 -18.49 11.96
N GLU A 397 15.17 -17.79 13.04
CA GLU A 397 13.98 -18.08 13.85
C GLU A 397 12.70 -17.58 13.18
N GLY A 398 12.70 -16.40 12.55
CA GLY A 398 11.56 -15.88 11.78
C GLY A 398 11.28 -14.38 11.94
N ALA A 399 11.83 -13.72 12.95
CA ALA A 399 11.75 -12.26 13.12
C ALA A 399 12.55 -11.52 12.04
N ILE A 400 12.26 -10.24 11.84
CA ILE A 400 12.89 -9.39 10.82
C ILE A 400 13.95 -8.48 11.46
N ALA A 401 15.20 -8.58 11.02
CA ALA A 401 16.32 -7.75 11.51
C ALA A 401 16.21 -6.27 11.07
N GLY A 402 17.09 -5.41 11.61
CA GLY A 402 16.98 -3.95 11.53
C GLY A 402 16.77 -3.38 10.14
N GLY A 403 17.81 -3.40 9.31
CA GLY A 403 17.75 -2.77 8.01
C GLY A 403 19.07 -2.66 7.27
N ALA A 404 19.22 -1.58 6.50
CA ALA A 404 20.43 -1.29 5.76
C ALA A 404 20.66 0.22 5.60
N THR A 405 21.91 0.60 5.36
CA THR A 405 22.30 1.98 5.09
C THR A 405 23.21 2.10 3.86
N ASN A 406 23.00 3.15 3.07
CA ASN A 406 23.92 3.60 2.03
C ASN A 406 24.98 4.58 2.59
N SER A 407 24.80 5.07 3.82
CA SER A 407 25.68 6.04 4.48
C SER A 407 26.10 5.50 5.84
N TRP A 408 27.13 4.66 5.86
CA TRP A 408 27.64 4.08 7.11
C TRP A 408 28.08 5.19 8.09
N ASP A 409 27.68 5.05 9.37
CA ASP A 409 27.80 6.07 10.42
C ASP A 409 27.22 7.45 10.03
N GLY A 410 26.33 7.50 9.04
CA GLY A 410 25.71 8.72 8.52
C GLY A 410 26.68 9.70 7.84
N GLN A 411 27.89 9.24 7.50
CA GLN A 411 28.93 10.06 6.86
C GLN A 411 29.55 9.39 5.62
N TYR A 412 28.84 8.44 5.01
CA TYR A 412 29.36 7.59 3.93
C TYR A 412 30.69 6.92 4.33
N GLY A 413 30.77 6.43 5.57
CA GLY A 413 31.94 5.73 6.08
C GLY A 413 32.12 4.35 5.45
N THR A 414 33.23 3.68 5.78
CA THR A 414 33.47 2.29 5.35
C THR A 414 32.89 1.31 6.37
N PRO A 415 31.91 0.46 6.00
CA PRO A 415 31.43 -0.60 6.87
C PRO A 415 32.53 -1.61 7.24
N PRO A 416 32.38 -2.36 8.33
CA PRO A 416 33.29 -3.46 8.66
C PRO A 416 33.51 -4.43 7.49
N ALA A 417 34.74 -4.98 7.39
CA ALA A 417 35.05 -5.93 6.33
C ALA A 417 34.17 -7.17 6.42
N GLY A 418 33.52 -7.53 5.31
CA GLY A 418 32.60 -8.66 5.25
C GLY A 418 31.14 -8.33 5.58
N THR A 419 30.80 -7.07 5.87
CA THR A 419 29.40 -6.65 6.06
C THR A 419 28.54 -7.00 4.84
N PRO A 420 27.46 -7.78 5.01
CA PRO A 420 26.53 -8.14 3.94
C PRO A 420 25.85 -6.92 3.35
N THR A 421 25.47 -7.00 2.08
CA THR A 421 24.78 -5.89 1.41
C THR A 421 23.44 -6.28 0.81
N PHE A 422 22.54 -5.29 0.74
CA PHE A 422 21.28 -5.35 0.02
C PHE A 422 21.28 -4.30 -1.09
N TYR A 423 21.40 -4.74 -2.34
CA TYR A 423 21.62 -3.83 -3.48
C TYR A 423 22.79 -2.86 -3.27
N GLY A 424 23.82 -3.28 -2.53
CA GLY A 424 25.00 -2.48 -2.20
C GLY A 424 24.90 -1.61 -0.94
N MET A 425 23.72 -1.49 -0.33
CA MET A 425 23.56 -0.88 1.01
C MET A 425 24.05 -1.86 2.08
N ALA A 426 24.79 -1.39 3.07
CA ALA A 426 25.36 -2.21 4.13
C ALA A 426 24.28 -2.62 5.15
N TYR A 427 24.29 -3.87 5.61
CA TYR A 427 23.44 -4.34 6.71
C TYR A 427 23.70 -3.55 7.98
N ASP A 428 22.62 -3.06 8.57
CA ASP A 428 22.61 -2.37 9.85
C ASP A 428 21.56 -3.04 10.75
N TRP A 429 21.98 -3.51 11.92
CA TRP A 429 21.10 -4.21 12.85
C TRP A 429 20.30 -3.23 13.71
N GLU A 430 20.75 -1.98 13.82
CA GLU A 430 20.18 -0.90 14.63
C GLU A 430 20.03 0.41 13.84
N PRO A 431 19.34 0.42 12.68
CA PRO A 431 19.31 1.60 11.80
C PRO A 431 18.92 2.89 12.53
N VAL A 432 19.70 3.95 12.28
CA VAL A 432 19.51 5.34 12.78
C VAL A 432 19.78 5.55 14.26
N TYR A 433 19.12 4.84 15.17
CA TYR A 433 19.22 5.09 16.61
C TYR A 433 19.81 3.90 17.36
N HIS A 434 20.77 4.20 18.23
CA HIS A 434 21.54 3.24 19.03
C HIS A 434 21.29 3.41 20.55
N ASP A 435 20.57 4.45 20.99
CA ASP A 435 20.13 4.65 22.38
C ASP A 435 18.60 4.87 22.49
N PRO A 436 17.81 3.81 22.65
CA PRO A 436 18.19 2.40 22.49
C PRO A 436 18.35 2.00 21.01
N PRO A 437 18.98 0.84 20.72
CA PRO A 437 19.04 0.30 19.37
C PRO A 437 17.65 0.13 18.74
N SER A 438 17.44 0.72 17.57
CA SER A 438 16.10 0.95 17.00
C SER A 438 15.29 -0.32 16.76
N ASN A 439 15.93 -1.45 16.43
CA ASN A 439 15.25 -2.72 16.16
C ASN A 439 15.21 -3.67 17.36
N ASN A 440 15.58 -3.21 18.56
CA ASN A 440 15.34 -3.98 19.78
C ASN A 440 13.85 -3.95 20.16
N TRP A 441 13.08 -2.97 19.70
CA TRP A 441 11.66 -2.90 20.04
C TRP A 441 10.81 -3.86 19.18
N PHE A 442 10.10 -4.78 19.84
CA PHE A 442 9.20 -5.73 19.17
C PHE A 442 8.04 -5.06 18.44
N GLY A 443 7.66 -3.83 18.81
CA GLY A 443 6.57 -3.10 18.14
C GLY A 443 6.78 -2.94 16.64
N PHE A 444 8.01 -2.72 16.18
CA PHE A 444 8.31 -2.67 14.75
C PHE A 444 8.08 -4.00 14.03
N GLN A 445 8.16 -5.15 14.72
CA GLN A 445 7.79 -6.43 14.12
C GLN A 445 6.29 -6.44 13.81
N CYS A 446 5.46 -6.06 14.78
CA CYS A 446 4.01 -6.09 14.68
C CYS A 446 3.48 -5.08 13.67
N TRP A 447 3.95 -3.82 13.72
CA TRP A 447 3.52 -2.77 12.80
C TRP A 447 3.82 -3.12 11.34
N SER A 448 5.03 -3.58 11.05
CA SER A 448 5.39 -3.92 9.66
C SER A 448 4.75 -5.20 9.17
N MET A 449 4.72 -6.25 10.00
CA MET A 449 4.11 -7.51 9.59
C MET A 449 2.60 -7.42 9.44
N GLU A 450 1.94 -6.50 10.13
CA GLU A 450 0.54 -6.19 9.87
C GLU A 450 0.35 -5.71 8.41
N ARG A 451 1.18 -4.79 7.94
CA ARG A 451 1.13 -4.28 6.55
C ARG A 451 1.42 -5.38 5.52
N VAL A 452 2.35 -6.29 5.84
CA VAL A 452 2.62 -7.47 5.01
C VAL A 452 1.42 -8.43 5.00
N ALA A 453 0.77 -8.64 6.15
CA ALA A 453 -0.40 -9.49 6.29
C ALA A 453 -1.61 -8.92 5.54
N GLU A 454 -1.82 -7.60 5.60
CA GLU A 454 -2.84 -6.92 4.82
C GLU A 454 -2.58 -7.05 3.32
N TYR A 455 -1.34 -6.81 2.87
CA TYR A 455 -0.95 -7.00 1.48
C TYR A 455 -1.18 -8.45 1.02
N TYR A 456 -0.79 -9.44 1.83
CA TYR A 456 -1.08 -10.85 1.56
C TYR A 456 -2.57 -11.12 1.49
N TYR A 457 -3.36 -10.59 2.43
CA TYR A 457 -4.82 -10.74 2.43
C TYR A 457 -5.44 -10.21 1.14
N VAL A 458 -5.08 -9.00 0.74
CA VAL A 458 -5.60 -8.32 -0.46
C VAL A 458 -5.21 -9.07 -1.74
N THR A 459 -3.95 -9.52 -1.85
CA THR A 459 -3.40 -9.95 -3.15
C THR A 459 -3.15 -11.44 -3.28
N GLY A 460 -3.02 -12.16 -2.16
CA GLY A 460 -2.54 -13.55 -2.13
C GLY A 460 -1.06 -13.70 -2.51
N ASN A 461 -0.26 -12.63 -2.45
CA ASN A 461 1.15 -12.67 -2.85
C ASN A 461 1.95 -13.76 -2.10
N ALA A 462 2.63 -14.61 -2.86
CA ALA A 462 3.34 -15.77 -2.34
C ALA A 462 4.60 -15.42 -1.51
N SER A 463 5.32 -14.35 -1.87
CA SER A 463 6.48 -13.88 -1.09
C SER A 463 6.05 -13.36 0.27
N ALA A 464 4.99 -12.54 0.31
CA ALA A 464 4.38 -12.07 1.55
C ALA A 464 3.91 -13.25 2.43
N LYS A 465 3.25 -14.25 1.84
CA LYS A 465 2.87 -15.48 2.55
C LYS A 465 4.09 -16.17 3.17
N THR A 466 5.17 -16.35 2.41
CA THR A 466 6.37 -17.06 2.86
C THR A 466 7.02 -16.34 4.05
N ILE A 467 7.11 -15.01 3.99
CA ILE A 467 7.60 -14.18 5.09
C ILE A 467 6.70 -14.37 6.33
N LEU A 468 5.39 -14.26 6.16
CA LEU A 468 4.41 -14.37 7.24
C LEU A 468 4.36 -15.76 7.87
N ASP A 469 4.41 -16.84 7.08
CA ASP A 469 4.38 -18.22 7.59
C ASP A 469 5.47 -18.44 8.64
N LYS A 470 6.68 -17.96 8.34
CA LYS A 470 7.82 -18.09 9.26
C LYS A 470 7.71 -17.12 10.45
N TRP A 471 7.31 -15.87 10.21
CA TRP A 471 7.19 -14.87 11.28
C TRP A 471 6.08 -15.21 12.27
N VAL A 472 4.89 -15.58 11.79
CA VAL A 472 3.73 -15.96 12.63
C VAL A 472 4.05 -17.19 13.47
N THR A 473 4.75 -18.18 12.89
CA THR A 473 5.22 -19.36 13.64
C THR A 473 6.12 -18.95 14.80
N TRP A 474 7.10 -18.07 14.56
CA TRP A 474 8.00 -17.57 15.60
C TRP A 474 7.26 -16.74 16.66
N ALA A 475 6.54 -15.69 16.26
CA ALA A 475 5.88 -14.78 17.19
C ALA A 475 4.85 -15.50 18.08
N SER A 476 4.08 -16.43 17.50
CA SER A 476 3.10 -17.23 18.26
C SER A 476 3.78 -18.14 19.28
N SER A 477 4.96 -18.68 18.97
CA SER A 477 5.75 -19.48 19.92
C SER A 477 6.31 -18.67 21.10
N LYS A 478 6.33 -17.34 20.99
CA LYS A 478 6.78 -16.41 22.02
C LYS A 478 5.62 -15.70 22.71
N THR A 479 4.39 -16.15 22.51
CA THR A 479 3.21 -15.49 23.09
C THR A 479 2.57 -16.38 24.15
N THR A 480 2.27 -15.81 25.30
CA THR A 480 1.45 -16.47 26.33
C THR A 480 0.21 -15.64 26.62
N VAL A 481 -0.92 -16.32 26.80
CA VAL A 481 -2.21 -15.68 27.05
C VAL A 481 -2.92 -16.40 28.17
N SER A 482 -3.46 -15.64 29.12
CA SER A 482 -4.31 -16.09 30.20
C SER A 482 -5.69 -15.42 30.09
N ALA A 483 -6.62 -15.78 30.97
CA ALA A 483 -7.96 -15.19 30.97
C ALA A 483 -7.99 -13.68 31.29
N THR A 484 -6.94 -13.16 31.95
CA THR A 484 -6.90 -11.78 32.47
C THR A 484 -5.65 -11.01 32.04
N GLY A 485 -4.97 -11.45 30.98
CA GLY A 485 -3.74 -10.81 30.52
C GLY A 485 -2.93 -11.68 29.57
N PHE A 486 -1.87 -11.09 29.02
CA PHE A 486 -0.98 -11.73 28.05
C PHE A 486 0.47 -11.26 28.26
N GLN A 487 1.40 -12.00 27.69
CA GLN A 487 2.79 -11.60 27.56
C GLN A 487 3.22 -11.84 26.11
N ILE A 488 3.70 -10.78 25.47
CA ILE A 488 4.31 -10.78 24.14
C ILE A 488 5.76 -10.29 24.26
N PRO A 489 6.65 -10.60 23.31
CA PRO A 489 8.01 -10.06 23.34
C PRO A 489 7.99 -8.53 23.45
N SER A 490 8.94 -7.96 24.20
CA SER A 490 9.09 -6.52 24.32
C SER A 490 10.43 -6.09 23.74
N THR A 491 11.52 -6.50 24.38
CA THR A 491 12.89 -6.24 23.93
C THR A 491 13.45 -7.46 23.21
N LEU A 492 14.00 -7.22 22.03
CA LEU A 492 14.71 -8.17 21.20
C LEU A 492 16.21 -7.91 21.29
N ASN A 493 16.99 -8.96 21.07
CA ASN A 493 18.44 -8.89 20.90
C ASN A 493 18.85 -9.64 19.64
N TRP A 494 19.76 -9.06 18.88
CA TRP A 494 20.19 -9.53 17.56
C TRP A 494 21.64 -9.98 17.58
N THR A 495 21.95 -11.10 16.93
CA THR A 495 23.33 -11.57 16.75
C THR A 495 23.53 -12.14 15.35
N GLY A 496 24.77 -12.06 14.86
CA GLY A 496 25.10 -12.49 13.52
C GLY A 496 24.56 -11.55 12.44
N GLN A 497 24.50 -12.01 11.19
CA GLN A 497 24.21 -11.17 10.02
C GLN A 497 23.50 -12.00 8.92
N PRO A 498 22.68 -11.37 8.05
CA PRO A 498 22.13 -12.05 6.87
C PRO A 498 23.23 -12.39 5.85
N ASN A 499 22.91 -13.17 4.82
CA ASN A 499 23.82 -13.27 3.66
C ASN A 499 23.72 -12.01 2.79
N THR A 500 24.73 -11.71 1.97
CA THR A 500 24.59 -10.68 0.93
C THR A 500 23.44 -11.04 -0.01
N TRP A 501 22.55 -10.08 -0.26
CA TRP A 501 21.35 -10.29 -1.08
C TRP A 501 21.72 -10.64 -2.52
N ASN A 502 21.07 -11.69 -3.03
CA ASN A 502 21.10 -12.04 -4.44
C ASN A 502 19.66 -12.29 -4.90
N PRO A 503 19.04 -11.36 -5.64
CA PRO A 503 17.63 -11.50 -6.04
C PRO A 503 17.39 -12.71 -6.97
N SER A 504 18.41 -13.19 -7.68
CA SER A 504 18.29 -14.38 -8.55
C SER A 504 18.40 -15.71 -7.79
N SER A 505 18.96 -15.70 -6.58
CA SER A 505 19.14 -16.88 -5.74
C SER A 505 19.24 -16.48 -4.25
N PRO A 506 18.13 -16.08 -3.62
CA PRO A 506 18.13 -15.68 -2.21
C PRO A 506 18.63 -16.80 -1.29
N ALA A 507 19.67 -16.53 -0.51
CA ALA A 507 20.24 -17.50 0.43
C ALA A 507 19.47 -17.48 1.76
N ALA A 508 19.37 -18.65 2.41
CA ALA A 508 18.79 -18.74 3.75
C ALA A 508 19.72 -18.14 4.81
N ASN A 509 19.20 -17.28 5.68
CA ASN A 509 19.97 -16.62 6.74
C ASN A 509 20.18 -17.53 7.96
N THR A 510 20.99 -18.57 7.82
CA THR A 510 21.28 -19.49 8.94
C THR A 510 22.21 -18.90 10.00
N GLY A 511 22.86 -17.77 9.72
CA GLY A 511 23.77 -17.07 10.64
C GLY A 511 23.21 -15.78 11.25
N LEU A 512 21.93 -15.46 11.03
CA LEU A 512 21.25 -14.30 11.62
C LEU A 512 20.26 -14.78 12.66
N HIS A 513 20.40 -14.31 13.91
CA HIS A 513 19.64 -14.80 15.04
C HIS A 513 18.97 -13.70 15.84
N VAL A 514 17.78 -14.02 16.37
CA VAL A 514 17.05 -13.19 17.34
C VAL A 514 16.80 -13.95 18.64
N SER A 515 16.88 -13.25 19.76
CA SER A 515 16.42 -13.71 21.07
C SER A 515 15.49 -12.69 21.71
N VAL A 516 14.46 -13.16 22.42
CA VAL A 516 13.59 -12.31 23.25
C VAL A 516 14.27 -12.11 24.60
N VAL A 517 14.53 -10.86 24.98
CA VAL A 517 15.18 -10.48 26.24
C VAL A 517 14.15 -10.46 27.37
N ASP A 518 13.01 -9.82 27.13
CA ASP A 518 11.92 -9.69 28.07
C ASP A 518 10.56 -9.65 27.36
N TYR A 519 9.50 -9.66 28.17
CA TYR A 519 8.11 -9.68 27.72
C TYR A 519 7.35 -8.53 28.37
N SER A 520 6.31 -8.06 27.70
CA SER A 520 5.41 -7.04 28.21
C SER A 520 3.94 -7.38 27.91
N SER A 521 3.05 -6.55 28.46
CA SER A 521 1.63 -6.52 28.13
C SER A 521 1.26 -5.27 27.35
N ASP A 522 2.18 -4.73 26.54
CA ASP A 522 1.94 -3.54 25.72
C ASP A 522 0.69 -3.71 24.86
N THR A 523 -0.35 -2.95 25.17
CA THR A 523 -1.68 -3.12 24.59
C THR A 523 -1.76 -2.64 23.15
N GLY A 524 -0.94 -1.64 22.77
CA GLY A 524 -0.86 -1.15 21.40
C GLY A 524 -0.12 -2.13 20.50
N VAL A 525 1.04 -2.62 20.93
CA VAL A 525 1.79 -3.64 20.18
C VAL A 525 0.99 -4.94 20.05
N ALA A 526 0.27 -5.32 21.11
CA ALA A 526 -0.64 -6.46 21.04
C ALA A 526 -1.75 -6.27 20.01
N ALA A 527 -2.30 -5.06 19.85
CA ALA A 527 -3.34 -4.80 18.86
C ALA A 527 -2.85 -4.95 17.42
N ALA A 528 -1.69 -4.40 17.07
CA ALA A 528 -1.05 -4.62 15.77
C ALA A 528 -0.73 -6.10 15.53
N TYR A 529 -0.25 -6.80 16.56
CA TYR A 529 0.00 -8.23 16.48
C TYR A 529 -1.27 -9.04 16.22
N ILE A 530 -2.36 -8.71 16.94
CA ILE A 530 -3.68 -9.31 16.73
C ILE A 530 -4.15 -9.09 15.29
N LYS A 531 -4.06 -7.88 14.76
CA LYS A 531 -4.44 -7.60 13.36
C LYS A 531 -3.58 -8.37 12.37
N THR A 532 -2.27 -8.49 12.61
CA THR A 532 -1.38 -9.35 11.81
C THR A 532 -1.90 -10.78 11.77
N LEU A 533 -2.21 -11.37 12.93
CA LEU A 533 -2.77 -12.73 13.03
C LEU A 533 -4.11 -12.85 12.31
N ILE A 534 -4.99 -11.85 12.41
CA ILE A 534 -6.31 -11.85 11.77
C ILE A 534 -6.19 -11.84 10.25
N TYR A 535 -5.46 -10.88 9.67
CA TYR A 535 -5.30 -10.79 8.22
C TYR A 535 -4.61 -12.03 7.65
N TYR A 536 -3.59 -12.54 8.34
CA TYR A 536 -2.91 -13.78 7.98
C TYR A 536 -3.88 -14.98 8.03
N ALA A 537 -4.60 -15.17 9.12
CA ALA A 537 -5.55 -16.28 9.30
C ALA A 537 -6.68 -16.24 8.27
N ALA A 538 -7.26 -15.06 8.03
CA ALA A 538 -8.35 -14.87 7.08
C ALA A 538 -7.96 -15.28 5.65
N LYS A 539 -6.69 -15.05 5.26
CA LYS A 539 -6.20 -15.40 3.93
C LYS A 539 -5.68 -16.83 3.81
N SER A 540 -4.97 -17.31 4.84
CA SER A 540 -4.32 -18.62 4.84
C SER A 540 -5.25 -19.77 5.24
N GLY A 541 -6.32 -19.47 5.99
CA GLY A 541 -7.15 -20.46 6.66
C GLY A 541 -6.55 -20.98 7.97
N ASP A 542 -5.49 -20.36 8.51
CA ASP A 542 -4.84 -20.80 9.75
C ASP A 542 -5.72 -20.54 10.99
N THR A 543 -6.43 -21.58 11.43
CA THR A 543 -7.36 -21.50 12.56
C THR A 543 -6.67 -21.30 13.90
N ALA A 544 -5.39 -21.69 14.02
CA ALA A 544 -4.60 -21.49 15.23
C ALA A 544 -4.32 -19.99 15.48
N SER A 545 -3.94 -19.26 14.44
CA SER A 545 -3.74 -17.81 14.48
C SER A 545 -5.04 -17.06 14.77
N ALA A 546 -6.15 -17.46 14.15
CA ALA A 546 -7.47 -16.89 14.47
C ALA A 546 -7.84 -17.11 15.95
N ALA A 547 -7.61 -18.31 16.48
CA ALA A 547 -7.88 -18.62 17.89
C ALA A 547 -6.96 -17.86 18.85
N LEU A 548 -5.68 -17.66 18.50
CA LEU A 548 -4.74 -16.84 19.28
C LEU A 548 -5.15 -15.37 19.29
N ALA A 549 -5.50 -14.81 18.13
CA ALA A 549 -6.00 -13.45 18.00
C ALA A 549 -7.23 -13.22 18.89
N LYS A 550 -8.17 -14.18 18.89
CA LYS A 550 -9.35 -14.12 19.77
C LYS A 550 -8.96 -14.07 21.25
N LYS A 551 -8.08 -14.97 21.70
CA LYS A 551 -7.65 -15.02 23.11
C LYS A 551 -6.98 -13.71 23.54
N LEU A 552 -6.17 -13.11 22.67
CA LEU A 552 -5.53 -11.82 22.93
C LEU A 552 -6.56 -10.68 23.00
N LEU A 553 -7.58 -10.65 22.13
CA LEU A 553 -8.69 -9.69 22.23
C LEU A 553 -9.50 -9.84 23.51
N ASP A 554 -9.80 -11.07 23.91
CA ASP A 554 -10.50 -11.35 25.17
C ASP A 554 -9.66 -10.85 26.37
N ALA A 555 -8.34 -11.06 26.33
CA ALA A 555 -7.42 -10.55 27.35
C ALA A 555 -7.37 -9.01 27.36
N LEU A 556 -7.29 -8.34 26.20
CA LEU A 556 -7.35 -6.88 26.10
C LEU A 556 -8.65 -6.31 26.69
N THR A 557 -9.78 -6.97 26.43
CA THR A 557 -11.08 -6.55 26.99
C THR A 557 -11.06 -6.53 28.52
N SER A 558 -10.36 -7.48 29.15
CA SER A 558 -10.23 -7.55 30.61
C SER A 558 -9.36 -6.45 31.23
N LEU A 559 -8.63 -5.70 30.41
CA LEU A 559 -7.70 -4.63 30.81
C LEU A 559 -8.31 -3.22 30.60
N ALA A 560 -9.61 -3.14 30.35
CA ALA A 560 -10.31 -1.88 30.13
C ALA A 560 -10.45 -1.05 31.42
N ASP A 561 -10.28 0.26 31.29
CA ASP A 561 -10.57 1.27 32.31
C ASP A 561 -11.55 2.32 31.75
N PRO A 562 -11.90 3.40 32.48
CA PRO A 562 -12.81 4.44 31.97
C PRO A 562 -12.35 5.14 30.68
N LYS A 563 -11.04 5.32 30.47
CA LYS A 563 -10.49 6.06 29.32
C LYS A 563 -10.17 5.16 28.13
N GLY A 564 -9.88 3.88 28.34
CA GLY A 564 -9.49 2.98 27.27
C GLY A 564 -9.17 1.57 27.75
N ILE A 565 -8.09 1.00 27.23
CA ILE A 565 -7.52 -0.30 27.58
C ILE A 565 -6.01 -0.13 27.77
N THR A 566 -5.51 -0.38 28.97
CA THR A 566 -4.11 -0.12 29.32
C THR A 566 -3.62 -1.10 30.37
N THR A 567 -2.30 -1.21 30.52
CA THR A 567 -1.65 -1.96 31.60
C THR A 567 -0.65 -1.08 32.32
N PRO A 568 -0.46 -1.26 33.63
CA PRO A 568 0.61 -0.57 34.35
C PRO A 568 1.99 -0.91 33.76
N GLU A 569 2.76 0.12 33.43
CA GLU A 569 4.14 0.03 32.94
C GLU A 569 5.10 0.79 33.87
N THR A 570 6.17 0.12 34.30
CA THR A 570 7.19 0.71 35.17
C THR A 570 8.28 1.39 34.34
N ARG A 571 8.47 2.69 34.57
CA ARG A 571 9.38 3.54 33.79
C ARG A 571 10.71 3.71 34.50
N THR A 572 11.53 2.67 34.45
CA THR A 572 12.88 2.69 35.04
C THR A 572 13.79 3.71 34.37
N ASP A 573 13.54 3.98 33.09
CA ASP A 573 14.19 4.99 32.26
C ASP A 573 13.92 6.43 32.73
N TYR A 574 12.90 6.69 33.56
CA TYR A 574 12.64 8.04 34.09
C TYR A 574 13.69 8.51 35.10
N SER A 575 14.70 7.71 35.43
CA SER A 575 15.91 8.20 36.08
C SER A 575 16.65 9.22 35.21
N ARG A 576 16.47 9.14 33.88
CA ARG A 576 17.11 10.00 32.88
C ARG A 576 16.54 11.41 32.80
N PHE A 577 15.46 11.73 33.54
CA PHE A 577 15.02 13.13 33.68
C PHE A 577 16.12 14.05 34.24
N ALA A 578 17.06 13.49 35.01
CA ALA A 578 18.21 14.22 35.56
C ALA A 578 19.47 14.15 34.67
N ASP A 579 19.42 13.46 33.53
CA ASP A 579 20.59 13.28 32.66
C ASP A 579 21.06 14.61 32.07
N PRO A 580 22.38 14.81 31.93
CA PRO A 580 22.93 15.98 31.25
C PRO A 580 22.54 15.98 29.77
N VAL A 581 22.19 17.16 29.26
CA VAL A 581 22.02 17.41 27.83
C VAL A 581 23.30 18.07 27.32
N TYR A 582 23.94 17.48 26.32
CA TYR A 582 25.16 18.07 25.76
C TYR A 582 24.86 19.44 25.14
N VAL A 583 25.63 20.46 25.52
CA VAL A 583 25.62 21.80 24.94
C VAL A 583 27.07 22.22 24.73
N PRO A 584 27.46 22.71 23.53
CA PRO A 584 28.84 23.10 23.26
C PRO A 584 29.39 24.11 24.27
N SER A 585 30.67 23.96 24.63
CA SER A 585 31.32 24.86 25.59
C SER A 585 31.25 26.31 25.14
N GLY A 586 30.81 27.21 26.02
CA GLY A 586 30.63 28.64 25.74
C GLY A 586 29.33 29.00 25.02
N TRP A 587 28.57 28.01 24.53
CA TRP A 587 27.23 28.26 24.00
C TRP A 587 26.25 28.51 25.16
N THR A 588 25.40 29.53 25.01
CA THR A 588 24.32 29.81 25.96
C THR A 588 23.11 30.37 25.23
N GLY A 589 21.93 29.96 25.66
CA GLY A 589 20.65 30.42 25.13
C GLY A 589 19.52 30.26 26.14
N LYS A 590 18.28 30.53 25.70
CA LYS A 590 17.08 30.34 26.53
C LYS A 590 15.95 29.68 25.77
N MET A 591 15.27 28.74 26.43
CA MET A 591 13.95 28.26 26.01
C MET A 591 12.93 29.40 26.12
N PRO A 592 11.78 29.34 25.41
CA PRO A 592 10.77 30.40 25.48
C PRO A 592 10.24 30.69 26.89
N GLY A 593 10.13 29.66 27.73
CA GLY A 593 9.77 29.77 29.16
C GLY A 593 10.84 30.40 30.06
N GLY A 594 12.04 30.69 29.52
CA GLY A 594 13.14 31.33 30.23
C GLY A 594 14.19 30.39 30.80
N ASP A 595 14.00 29.07 30.69
CA ASP A 595 14.99 28.07 31.09
C ASP A 595 16.30 28.30 30.34
N VAL A 596 17.40 28.31 31.07
CA VAL A 596 18.73 28.56 30.50
C VAL A 596 19.26 27.26 29.91
N ILE A 597 19.71 27.36 28.67
CA ILE A 597 20.41 26.28 27.97
C ILE A 597 21.91 26.61 28.01
N ASN A 598 22.71 25.76 28.63
CA ASN A 598 24.17 25.86 28.69
C ASN A 598 24.82 24.49 28.97
N SER A 599 26.15 24.43 29.11
CA SER A 599 26.90 23.18 29.34
C SER A 599 26.57 22.42 30.63
N SER A 600 25.74 22.96 31.52
CA SER A 600 25.28 22.31 32.75
C SER A 600 23.79 21.93 32.69
N SER A 601 23.14 22.11 31.54
CA SER A 601 21.75 21.74 31.34
C SER A 601 21.57 20.21 31.46
N THR A 602 20.47 19.83 32.07
CA THR A 602 19.90 18.48 32.10
C THR A 602 18.56 18.47 31.35
N PHE A 603 18.03 17.28 31.04
CA PHE A 603 16.72 17.11 30.39
C PHE A 603 15.63 17.95 31.08
N ILE A 604 15.50 17.82 32.41
CA ILE A 604 14.51 18.56 33.20
C ILE A 604 14.81 20.06 33.33
N SER A 605 16.08 20.48 33.24
CA SER A 605 16.42 21.90 33.43
C SER A 605 15.98 22.81 32.28
N ILE A 606 15.84 22.26 31.07
CA ILE A 606 15.36 22.96 29.87
C ILE A 606 13.88 22.68 29.57
N ARG A 607 13.21 21.97 30.50
CA ARG A 607 11.79 21.62 30.46
C ARG A 607 11.18 21.82 31.85
N SER A 608 11.50 22.92 32.52
CA SER A 608 11.18 23.11 33.93
C SER A 608 9.68 23.13 34.23
N TRP A 609 8.87 23.38 33.20
CA TRP A 609 7.41 23.27 33.24
C TRP A 609 6.92 21.88 33.63
N TYR A 610 7.71 20.82 33.40
CA TYR A 610 7.38 19.47 33.87
C TYR A 610 7.19 19.39 35.38
N LYS A 611 7.82 20.29 36.15
CA LYS A 611 7.67 20.32 37.61
C LYS A 611 6.26 20.73 38.06
N GLN A 612 5.44 21.24 37.15
CA GLN A 612 4.01 21.53 37.40
C GLN A 612 3.09 20.39 36.95
N ASP A 613 3.62 19.36 36.29
CA ASP A 613 2.85 18.19 35.90
C ASP A 613 2.28 17.46 37.13
N PRO A 614 1.00 17.06 37.13
CA PRO A 614 0.38 16.38 38.27
C PRO A 614 1.09 15.08 38.68
N ASP A 615 1.77 14.42 37.74
CA ASP A 615 2.51 13.18 37.98
C ASP A 615 4.00 13.39 38.27
N TRP A 616 4.51 14.62 38.17
CA TRP A 616 5.89 14.95 38.54
C TRP A 616 6.30 14.46 39.94
N PRO A 617 5.45 14.54 41.00
CA PRO A 617 5.82 14.02 42.32
C PRO A 617 6.25 12.54 42.32
N LYS A 618 5.73 11.71 41.41
CA LYS A 618 6.15 10.30 41.26
C LYS A 618 7.58 10.21 40.74
N VAL A 619 7.90 10.96 39.69
CA VAL A 619 9.25 11.01 39.10
C VAL A 619 10.25 11.63 40.07
N GLN A 620 9.88 12.74 40.71
CA GLN A 620 10.72 13.39 41.71
C GLN A 620 11.06 12.45 42.88
N ALA A 621 10.12 11.62 43.32
CA ALA A 621 10.38 10.61 44.35
C ALA A 621 11.39 9.55 43.88
N TYR A 622 11.32 9.11 42.62
CA TYR A 622 12.29 8.20 42.03
C TYR A 622 13.68 8.81 41.93
N LEU A 623 13.78 10.04 41.43
CA LEU A 623 15.05 10.79 41.36
C LEU A 623 15.68 11.02 42.75
N ASN A 624 14.87 11.04 43.82
CA ASN A 624 15.32 11.13 45.20
C ASN A 624 15.70 9.77 45.82
N GLY A 625 15.81 8.71 45.03
CA GLY A 625 16.20 7.36 45.47
C GLY A 625 15.03 6.43 45.81
N GLY A 626 13.80 6.80 45.45
CA GLY A 626 12.62 5.94 45.57
C GLY A 626 12.58 4.82 44.52
N SER A 627 11.48 4.07 44.48
CA SER A 627 11.24 3.07 43.43
C SER A 627 10.89 3.72 42.09
N ALA A 628 11.20 3.04 40.99
CA ALA A 628 10.79 3.48 39.65
C ALA A 628 9.27 3.68 39.58
N PRO A 629 8.79 4.76 38.95
CA PRO A 629 7.37 5.08 38.89
C PRO A 629 6.64 4.17 37.90
N THR A 630 5.36 3.90 38.18
CA THR A 630 4.48 3.12 37.31
C THR A 630 3.34 4.00 36.80
N PHE A 631 3.02 3.84 35.52
CA PHE A 631 1.98 4.60 34.82
C PHE A 631 1.06 3.66 34.05
N SER A 632 -0.15 4.12 33.78
CA SER A 632 -1.10 3.45 32.89
C SER A 632 -1.44 4.42 31.78
N TYR A 633 -0.77 4.28 30.63
CA TYR A 633 -0.87 5.27 29.56
C TYR A 633 -1.98 4.95 28.57
N HIS A 634 -2.60 6.01 28.06
CA HIS A 634 -3.59 6.00 27.00
C HIS A 634 -3.03 6.67 25.75
N ARG A 635 -1.98 6.07 25.19
CA ARG A 635 -1.38 6.52 23.92
C ARG A 635 -2.45 6.46 22.82
N PHE A 636 -2.66 7.55 22.10
CA PHE A 636 -3.72 7.66 21.09
C PHE A 636 -3.61 6.55 20.04
N TRP A 637 -2.40 6.32 19.52
CA TRP A 637 -2.15 5.29 18.52
C TRP A 637 -2.53 3.91 19.04
N ALA A 638 -2.17 3.56 20.27
CA ALA A 638 -2.47 2.26 20.87
C ALA A 638 -3.98 2.04 21.03
N GLN A 639 -4.69 3.06 21.50
CA GLN A 639 -6.14 2.99 21.71
C GLN A 639 -6.90 2.88 20.38
N ALA A 640 -6.46 3.64 19.36
CA ALA A 640 -6.99 3.52 18.01
C ALA A 640 -6.74 2.12 17.44
N ASP A 641 -5.55 1.57 17.66
CA ASP A 641 -5.17 0.24 17.15
C ASP A 641 -5.99 -0.88 17.79
N ILE A 642 -6.21 -0.81 19.10
CA ILE A 642 -7.09 -1.72 19.84
C ILE A 642 -8.51 -1.68 19.29
N ALA A 643 -9.06 -0.48 19.03
CA ALA A 643 -10.37 -0.34 18.42
C ALA A 643 -10.42 -1.05 17.06
N MET A 644 -9.44 -0.78 16.20
CA MET A 644 -9.35 -1.39 14.86
C MET A 644 -9.21 -2.91 14.93
N ALA A 645 -8.48 -3.46 15.90
CA ALA A 645 -8.34 -4.90 16.07
C ALA A 645 -9.69 -5.60 16.31
N TYR A 646 -10.57 -5.01 17.13
CA TYR A 646 -11.93 -5.52 17.30
C TYR A 646 -12.73 -5.48 16.00
N ALA A 647 -12.69 -4.35 15.28
CA ALA A 647 -13.44 -4.17 14.04
C ALA A 647 -12.98 -5.14 12.94
N VAL A 648 -11.68 -5.36 12.81
CA VAL A 648 -11.08 -6.26 11.82
C VAL A 648 -11.37 -7.73 12.17
N TYR A 649 -11.36 -8.12 13.45
CA TYR A 649 -11.78 -9.47 13.87
C TYR A 649 -13.26 -9.71 13.54
N ALA A 650 -14.11 -8.73 13.83
CA ALA A 650 -15.53 -8.75 13.48
C ALA A 650 -15.73 -8.94 11.96
N GLU A 651 -14.96 -8.23 11.14
CA GLU A 651 -15.05 -8.31 9.68
C GLU A 651 -14.56 -9.65 9.13
N LEU A 652 -13.34 -10.05 9.51
CA LEU A 652 -12.58 -11.06 8.77
C LEU A 652 -12.60 -12.44 9.41
N ILE A 653 -12.97 -12.57 10.68
CA ILE A 653 -13.06 -13.86 11.37
C ILE A 653 -14.50 -14.18 11.71
N VAL A 654 -15.24 -13.24 12.31
CA VAL A 654 -16.66 -13.43 12.58
C VAL A 654 -17.47 -13.28 11.30
N GLY A 655 -17.25 -12.22 10.53
CA GLY A 655 -17.93 -11.97 9.26
C GLY A 655 -17.57 -12.98 8.17
N ALA A 656 -16.37 -13.57 8.21
CA ALA A 656 -15.99 -14.70 7.36
C ALA A 656 -16.37 -16.07 7.94
N GLY A 657 -16.85 -16.10 9.19
CA GLY A 657 -16.93 -17.28 10.05
C GLY A 657 -18.16 -17.36 10.96
N SER A 658 -19.26 -16.71 10.59
CA SER A 658 -20.61 -17.24 10.80
C SER A 658 -20.89 -18.42 9.85
N GLY A 659 -19.90 -19.31 9.71
CA GLY A 659 -20.11 -20.76 9.68
C GLY A 659 -20.47 -21.29 11.09
N GLY A 660 -21.29 -20.50 11.79
CA GLY A 660 -21.83 -20.63 13.13
C GLY A 660 -23.03 -19.69 13.27
N GLY A 661 -23.93 -19.70 12.27
CA GLY A 661 -25.30 -19.21 12.35
C GLY A 661 -25.49 -17.69 12.51
N THR A 662 -25.46 -16.95 11.40
CA THR A 662 -26.68 -16.16 11.13
C THR A 662 -27.79 -17.19 11.03
N GLY A 663 -28.90 -17.05 11.75
CA GLY A 663 -29.94 -18.10 11.90
C GLY A 663 -30.59 -18.63 10.61
N ASP A 664 -30.05 -18.32 9.44
CA ASP A 664 -30.29 -19.02 8.20
C ASP A 664 -29.72 -20.45 8.27
N THR A 665 -30.59 -21.35 8.71
CA THR A 665 -30.41 -22.80 8.61
C THR A 665 -31.17 -23.38 7.43
N THR A 666 -31.72 -22.54 6.54
CA THR A 666 -32.60 -22.95 5.45
C THR A 666 -31.73 -23.18 4.22
N PRO A 667 -31.57 -24.42 3.73
CA PRO A 667 -30.86 -24.60 2.48
C PRO A 667 -31.65 -23.99 1.32
N PRO A 668 -30.97 -23.43 0.30
CA PRO A 668 -31.61 -23.02 -0.93
C PRO A 668 -32.49 -24.14 -1.51
N THR A 669 -33.56 -23.76 -2.22
CA THR A 669 -34.39 -24.73 -2.93
C THR A 669 -33.55 -25.52 -3.93
N VAL A 670 -33.90 -26.78 -4.17
CA VAL A 670 -33.17 -27.64 -5.11
C VAL A 670 -33.18 -27.00 -6.51
N PRO A 671 -32.02 -26.83 -7.18
CA PRO A 671 -31.99 -26.39 -8.57
C PRO A 671 -32.87 -27.31 -9.43
N THR A 672 -33.82 -26.74 -10.15
CA THR A 672 -34.74 -27.48 -11.02
C THR A 672 -34.39 -27.29 -12.50
N ASN A 673 -34.97 -28.12 -13.37
CA ASN A 673 -34.77 -28.06 -14.83
C ASN A 673 -33.28 -28.10 -15.25
N LEU A 674 -32.45 -28.88 -14.54
CA LEU A 674 -31.09 -29.14 -14.99
C LEU A 674 -31.14 -29.82 -16.36
N ALA A 675 -30.56 -29.16 -17.36
CA ALA A 675 -30.56 -29.59 -18.75
C ALA A 675 -29.17 -29.43 -19.37
N VAL A 676 -28.88 -30.28 -20.34
CA VAL A 676 -27.70 -30.17 -21.19
C VAL A 676 -28.02 -29.19 -22.31
N SER A 677 -27.30 -28.08 -22.36
CA SER A 677 -27.50 -27.04 -23.38
C SER A 677 -26.62 -27.25 -24.61
N ALA A 678 -25.47 -27.91 -24.46
CA ALA A 678 -24.60 -28.31 -25.57
C ALA A 678 -23.68 -29.48 -25.21
N THR A 679 -23.29 -30.27 -26.20
CA THR A 679 -22.21 -31.26 -26.10
C THR A 679 -21.23 -31.14 -27.25
N THR A 680 -19.94 -31.23 -26.94
CA THR A 680 -18.86 -31.45 -27.91
C THR A 680 -18.27 -32.85 -27.69
N ASP A 681 -17.16 -33.16 -28.33
CA ASP A 681 -16.38 -34.37 -28.05
C ASP A 681 -15.56 -34.26 -26.75
N THR A 682 -15.33 -33.05 -26.22
CA THR A 682 -14.51 -32.82 -25.02
C THR A 682 -15.18 -31.94 -23.96
N SER A 683 -16.44 -31.55 -24.14
CA SER A 683 -17.16 -30.72 -23.18
C SER A 683 -18.67 -30.96 -23.15
N VAL A 684 -19.26 -30.65 -22.01
CA VAL A 684 -20.72 -30.63 -21.77
C VAL A 684 -21.08 -29.29 -21.12
N SER A 685 -22.01 -28.57 -21.74
CA SER A 685 -22.59 -27.34 -21.17
C SER A 685 -23.94 -27.64 -20.54
N LEU A 686 -24.18 -27.06 -19.37
CA LEU A 686 -25.33 -27.26 -18.52
C LEU A 686 -26.02 -25.92 -18.23
N THR A 687 -27.34 -25.97 -18.09
CA THR A 687 -28.18 -24.87 -17.62
C THR A 687 -29.23 -25.40 -16.65
N TRP A 688 -29.66 -24.59 -15.69
CA TRP A 688 -30.74 -24.94 -14.76
C TRP A 688 -31.57 -23.71 -14.40
N THR A 689 -32.71 -23.92 -13.76
CA THR A 689 -33.51 -22.84 -13.16
C THR A 689 -32.89 -22.44 -11.82
N ALA A 690 -32.81 -21.13 -11.58
CA ALA A 690 -32.26 -20.58 -10.34
C ALA A 690 -33.00 -21.10 -9.11
N SER A 691 -32.24 -21.42 -8.08
CA SER A 691 -32.78 -21.69 -6.74
C SER A 691 -33.22 -20.40 -6.07
N THR A 692 -34.13 -20.53 -5.11
CA THR A 692 -34.56 -19.46 -4.21
C THR A 692 -34.17 -19.83 -2.79
N ASP A 693 -33.96 -18.81 -1.98
CA ASP A 693 -33.52 -18.94 -0.60
C ASP A 693 -34.16 -17.80 0.21
N ASP A 694 -34.30 -17.95 1.53
CA ASP A 694 -34.87 -16.91 2.39
C ASP A 694 -33.92 -15.71 2.58
N VAL A 695 -32.61 -15.91 2.43
CA VAL A 695 -31.60 -14.85 2.44
C VAL A 695 -31.01 -14.60 1.04
N GLY A 696 -30.57 -15.65 0.35
CA GLY A 696 -30.10 -15.56 -1.03
C GLY A 696 -29.10 -16.63 -1.44
N VAL A 697 -29.19 -17.06 -2.70
CA VAL A 697 -28.29 -18.06 -3.29
C VAL A 697 -26.97 -17.41 -3.69
N ALA A 698 -25.85 -17.89 -3.14
CA ALA A 698 -24.50 -17.40 -3.41
C ALA A 698 -23.83 -18.08 -4.62
N GLY A 699 -24.25 -19.31 -4.95
CA GLY A 699 -23.76 -20.00 -6.14
C GLY A 699 -24.25 -21.43 -6.26
N TYR A 700 -23.63 -22.18 -7.19
CA TYR A 700 -23.98 -23.55 -7.51
C TYR A 700 -22.73 -24.41 -7.64
N ASP A 701 -22.77 -25.62 -7.09
CA ASP A 701 -21.74 -26.64 -7.23
C ASP A 701 -22.23 -27.73 -8.18
N ILE A 702 -21.44 -28.01 -9.21
CA ILE A 702 -21.76 -28.95 -10.29
C ILE A 702 -20.97 -30.23 -10.05
N TYR A 703 -21.67 -31.36 -9.93
CA TYR A 703 -21.07 -32.66 -9.68
C TYR A 703 -21.18 -33.54 -10.93
N ARG A 704 -20.06 -34.10 -11.38
CA ARG A 704 -19.95 -35.12 -12.43
C ARG A 704 -19.74 -36.49 -11.80
N GLY A 705 -20.71 -37.40 -11.93
CA GLY A 705 -20.64 -38.74 -11.35
C GLY A 705 -20.44 -38.73 -9.83
N GLY A 706 -21.00 -37.73 -9.14
CA GLY A 706 -20.83 -37.52 -7.69
C GLY A 706 -19.55 -36.80 -7.27
N THR A 707 -18.62 -36.51 -8.20
CA THR A 707 -17.39 -35.73 -7.93
C THR A 707 -17.58 -34.28 -8.37
N LEU A 708 -17.10 -33.31 -7.58
CA LEU A 708 -17.20 -31.90 -7.94
C LEU A 708 -16.42 -31.61 -9.23
N ALA A 709 -17.13 -31.14 -10.26
CA ALA A 709 -16.56 -30.74 -11.55
C ALA A 709 -16.22 -29.25 -11.60
N GLY A 710 -16.90 -28.43 -10.79
CA GLY A 710 -16.63 -27.00 -10.62
C GLY A 710 -17.80 -26.27 -9.97
N SER A 711 -17.68 -24.95 -9.85
CA SER A 711 -18.72 -24.07 -9.27
C SER A 711 -19.08 -22.94 -10.23
N ALA A 712 -20.31 -22.44 -10.15
CA ALA A 712 -20.81 -21.33 -10.96
C ALA A 712 -21.60 -20.32 -10.11
N ALA A 713 -21.43 -19.03 -10.37
CA ALA A 713 -22.21 -17.95 -9.74
C ALA A 713 -23.52 -17.64 -10.50
N ILE A 714 -23.67 -18.18 -11.70
CA ILE A 714 -24.85 -18.04 -12.57
C ILE A 714 -25.41 -19.43 -12.89
N THR A 715 -26.59 -19.50 -13.49
CA THR A 715 -27.32 -20.77 -13.72
C THR A 715 -26.87 -21.54 -14.97
N SER A 716 -25.56 -21.48 -15.28
CA SER A 716 -24.93 -22.22 -16.35
C SER A 716 -23.49 -22.59 -16.03
N PHE A 717 -23.02 -23.72 -16.58
CA PHE A 717 -21.65 -24.22 -16.39
C PHE A 717 -21.21 -25.04 -17.60
N THR A 718 -19.95 -24.93 -18.00
CA THR A 718 -19.36 -25.78 -19.05
C THR A 718 -18.23 -26.60 -18.46
N ASP A 719 -18.42 -27.92 -18.45
CA ASP A 719 -17.42 -28.89 -18.05
C ASP A 719 -16.58 -29.29 -19.28
N SER A 720 -15.26 -29.16 -19.20
CA SER A 720 -14.33 -29.34 -20.33
C SER A 720 -13.25 -30.38 -20.02
N GLY A 721 -12.50 -30.81 -21.04
CA GLY A 721 -11.47 -31.84 -20.91
C GLY A 721 -12.03 -33.26 -20.77
N LEU A 722 -13.27 -33.49 -21.23
CA LEU A 722 -13.95 -34.78 -21.20
C LEU A 722 -13.42 -35.71 -22.30
N LYS A 723 -13.46 -37.02 -22.03
CA LYS A 723 -13.26 -38.03 -23.06
C LYS A 723 -14.46 -38.10 -23.98
N ALA A 724 -14.21 -38.18 -25.28
CA ALA A 724 -15.22 -38.35 -26.31
C ALA A 724 -15.96 -39.69 -26.21
N SER A 725 -17.13 -39.79 -26.85
CA SER A 725 -18.03 -40.95 -26.78
C SER A 725 -18.34 -41.46 -25.35
N THR A 726 -18.19 -40.62 -24.33
CA THR A 726 -18.36 -41.02 -22.92
C THR A 726 -19.61 -40.37 -22.33
N ALA A 727 -20.42 -41.18 -21.64
CA ALA A 727 -21.57 -40.70 -20.90
C ALA A 727 -21.14 -40.15 -19.54
N TYR A 728 -21.56 -38.94 -19.22
CA TYR A 728 -21.35 -38.27 -17.93
C TYR A 728 -22.70 -37.91 -17.32
N SER A 729 -22.84 -38.16 -16.02
CA SER A 729 -24.02 -37.77 -15.27
C SER A 729 -23.72 -36.55 -14.41
N TYR A 730 -24.61 -35.56 -14.45
CA TYR A 730 -24.46 -34.30 -13.75
C TYR A 730 -25.61 -34.05 -12.79
N THR A 731 -25.29 -33.52 -11.61
CA THR A 731 -26.24 -32.95 -10.67
C THR A 731 -25.73 -31.59 -10.21
N VAL A 732 -26.64 -30.68 -9.86
CA VAL A 732 -26.28 -29.36 -9.34
C VAL A 732 -26.85 -29.20 -7.94
N LYS A 733 -26.07 -28.60 -7.04
CA LYS A 733 -26.52 -28.14 -5.72
C LYS A 733 -26.38 -26.63 -5.65
N ALA A 734 -27.38 -25.95 -5.10
CA ALA A 734 -27.25 -24.54 -4.74
C ALA A 734 -26.61 -24.39 -3.37
N LYS A 735 -25.88 -23.30 -3.17
CA LYS A 735 -25.34 -22.90 -1.87
C LYS A 735 -25.61 -21.43 -1.62
N ASP A 736 -25.91 -21.09 -0.39
CA ASP A 736 -26.03 -19.71 0.07
C ASP A 736 -24.67 -19.19 0.63
N ALA A 737 -24.69 -17.97 1.16
CA ALA A 737 -23.52 -17.36 1.79
C ALA A 737 -23.27 -17.88 3.22
N ALA A 738 -24.26 -18.52 3.86
CA ALA A 738 -24.19 -19.11 5.20
C ALA A 738 -23.62 -20.56 5.19
N GLY A 739 -23.47 -21.16 4.02
CA GLY A 739 -22.95 -22.50 3.82
C GLY A 739 -24.00 -23.60 3.78
N ASN A 740 -25.32 -23.28 3.81
CA ASN A 740 -26.33 -24.31 3.60
C ASN A 740 -26.32 -24.73 2.12
N VAL A 741 -26.47 -26.04 1.90
CA VAL A 741 -26.40 -26.65 0.57
C VAL A 741 -27.71 -27.39 0.30
N SER A 742 -28.33 -27.08 -0.83
CA SER A 742 -29.55 -27.76 -1.27
C SER A 742 -29.33 -29.26 -1.45
N ALA A 743 -30.42 -30.05 -1.44
CA ALA A 743 -30.35 -31.37 -2.06
C ALA A 743 -29.94 -31.25 -3.54
N ALA A 744 -29.36 -32.32 -4.10
CA ALA A 744 -28.97 -32.35 -5.51
C ALA A 744 -30.21 -32.27 -6.42
N SER A 745 -30.08 -31.56 -7.54
CA SER A 745 -31.06 -31.60 -8.62
C SER A 745 -31.31 -33.04 -9.11
N GLY A 746 -32.37 -33.21 -9.90
CA GLY A 746 -32.46 -34.39 -10.77
C GLY A 746 -31.20 -34.51 -11.63
N ALA A 747 -30.67 -35.73 -11.76
CA ALA A 747 -29.48 -35.96 -12.55
C ALA A 747 -29.79 -35.88 -14.05
N VAL A 748 -28.94 -35.22 -14.83
CA VAL A 748 -28.99 -35.26 -16.30
C VAL A 748 -27.79 -36.03 -16.82
N THR A 749 -27.98 -36.83 -17.86
CA THR A 749 -26.87 -37.54 -18.52
C THR A 749 -26.59 -36.89 -19.87
N ALA A 750 -25.32 -36.61 -20.12
CA ALA A 750 -24.82 -36.13 -21.41
C ALA A 750 -23.81 -37.14 -21.95
N THR A 751 -23.93 -37.53 -23.21
CA THR A 751 -22.87 -38.28 -23.89
C THR A 751 -22.10 -37.30 -24.78
N THR A 752 -20.80 -37.12 -24.51
CA THR A 752 -19.92 -36.36 -25.40
C THR A 752 -19.96 -37.00 -26.78
N LYS A 753 -19.92 -36.19 -27.83
CA LYS A 753 -19.94 -36.66 -29.21
C LYS A 753 -18.75 -37.58 -29.50
N ALA A 754 -18.86 -38.37 -30.56
CA ALA A 754 -17.74 -39.19 -30.99
C ALA A 754 -16.53 -38.31 -31.25
N GLY A 755 -15.38 -38.74 -30.73
CA GLY A 755 -14.12 -38.03 -30.92
C GLY A 755 -13.84 -37.99 -32.40
N SER A 756 -13.82 -36.80 -32.97
CA SER A 756 -13.38 -36.66 -34.35
C SER A 756 -11.88 -36.90 -34.32
N GLY A 757 -11.45 -38.12 -34.63
CA GLY A 757 -10.04 -38.45 -34.71
C GLY A 757 -9.33 -37.47 -35.63
N GLY A 758 -8.47 -36.64 -35.05
CA GLY A 758 -7.70 -35.62 -35.74
C GLY A 758 -6.66 -35.02 -34.78
N GLY A 759 -5.39 -35.29 -35.04
CA GLY A 759 -4.28 -35.03 -34.14
C GLY A 759 -3.90 -33.55 -33.99
N THR A 760 -3.07 -33.31 -32.96
CA THR A 760 -2.07 -32.24 -32.81
C THR A 760 -2.43 -30.86 -33.35
N THR A 761 -2.68 -29.93 -32.42
CA THR A 761 -2.67 -28.46 -32.54
C THR A 761 -2.13 -27.96 -33.88
N GLY A 762 -3.03 -27.66 -34.82
CA GLY A 762 -2.69 -27.37 -36.20
C GLY A 762 -1.92 -26.05 -36.34
N ALA A 763 -0.77 -26.11 -37.01
CA ALA A 763 -0.08 -24.93 -37.49
C ALA A 763 -0.89 -24.33 -38.66
N VAL A 764 -1.36 -23.10 -38.49
CA VAL A 764 -2.07 -22.34 -39.53
C VAL A 764 -1.41 -20.96 -39.63
N LYS A 765 -1.65 -20.26 -40.74
CA LYS A 765 -1.43 -18.81 -40.81
C LYS A 765 -2.51 -18.12 -41.60
N VAL A 766 -2.66 -16.82 -41.36
CA VAL A 766 -3.62 -15.96 -42.07
C VAL A 766 -2.88 -15.04 -43.01
N GLN A 767 -3.40 -14.92 -44.23
CA GLN A 767 -3.00 -13.88 -45.17
C GLN A 767 -4.13 -12.88 -45.38
N TYR A 768 -3.76 -11.61 -45.48
CA TYR A 768 -4.68 -10.49 -45.70
C TYR A 768 -4.34 -9.80 -47.02
N LYS A 769 -5.35 -9.28 -47.71
CA LYS A 769 -5.25 -8.21 -48.70
C LYS A 769 -6.38 -7.21 -48.45
N ASN A 770 -6.13 -5.96 -48.77
CA ASN A 770 -7.14 -4.93 -48.76
C ASN A 770 -7.89 -4.92 -50.11
N ASN A 771 -9.20 -5.21 -50.08
CA ASN A 771 -10.05 -5.13 -51.29
C ASN A 771 -10.62 -3.72 -51.50
N ASP A 772 -10.38 -2.78 -50.58
CA ASP A 772 -10.80 -1.39 -50.69
C ASP A 772 -9.69 -0.41 -50.27
N SER A 773 -9.15 0.33 -51.24
CA SER A 773 -8.08 1.29 -50.97
C SER A 773 -8.54 2.54 -50.20
N ALA A 774 -9.84 2.76 -49.99
CA ALA A 774 -10.34 3.90 -49.23
C ALA A 774 -10.20 3.65 -47.72
N ALA A 775 -9.33 4.41 -47.04
CA ALA A 775 -9.19 4.34 -45.57
C ALA A 775 -10.37 4.98 -44.82
N THR A 776 -11.36 5.51 -45.54
CA THR A 776 -12.60 6.06 -44.99
C THR A 776 -13.75 5.74 -45.94
N ASP A 777 -14.48 4.68 -45.66
CA ASP A 777 -15.66 4.24 -46.41
C ASP A 777 -16.75 3.74 -45.45
N ASN A 778 -17.97 3.58 -45.93
CA ASN A 778 -19.09 3.01 -45.15
C ASN A 778 -19.02 1.48 -44.99
N ALA A 779 -17.99 0.83 -45.54
CA ALA A 779 -17.79 -0.59 -45.40
C ALA A 779 -16.31 -1.00 -45.45
N ILE A 780 -15.87 -1.79 -44.46
CA ILE A 780 -14.54 -2.42 -44.43
C ILE A 780 -14.62 -3.72 -45.23
N LYS A 781 -13.67 -3.96 -46.15
CA LYS A 781 -13.69 -5.10 -47.09
C LYS A 781 -12.44 -5.99 -47.00
N PRO A 782 -12.19 -6.69 -45.87
CA PRO A 782 -10.99 -7.51 -45.71
C PRO A 782 -11.02 -8.74 -46.63
N GLY A 783 -9.93 -8.94 -47.39
CA GLY A 783 -9.67 -10.18 -48.13
C GLY A 783 -8.81 -11.12 -47.31
N LEU A 784 -9.31 -12.30 -46.98
CA LEU A 784 -8.65 -13.26 -46.09
C LEU A 784 -8.30 -14.57 -46.80
N ARG A 785 -7.25 -15.24 -46.31
CA ARG A 785 -6.81 -16.57 -46.73
C ARG A 785 -6.28 -17.36 -45.54
N VAL A 786 -6.79 -18.57 -45.36
CA VAL A 786 -6.23 -19.53 -44.39
C VAL A 786 -5.22 -20.39 -45.12
N VAL A 787 -4.01 -20.49 -44.58
CA VAL A 787 -2.96 -21.39 -45.08
C VAL A 787 -2.69 -22.45 -44.03
N ASN A 788 -2.79 -23.71 -44.42
CA ASN A 788 -2.41 -24.83 -43.56
C ASN A 788 -0.89 -25.01 -43.60
N THR A 789 -0.20 -24.64 -42.53
CA THR A 789 1.25 -24.78 -42.39
C THR A 789 1.66 -26.06 -41.67
N GLY A 790 0.69 -26.85 -41.21
CA GLY A 790 0.90 -28.16 -40.60
C GLY A 790 1.19 -29.25 -41.61
N SER A 791 1.47 -30.45 -41.09
CA SER A 791 1.78 -31.65 -41.88
C SER A 791 0.56 -32.55 -42.14
N ALA A 792 -0.63 -32.19 -41.65
CA ALA A 792 -1.87 -32.95 -41.78
C ALA A 792 -3.00 -32.09 -42.34
N ALA A 793 -4.08 -32.72 -42.84
CA ALA A 793 -5.23 -31.99 -43.34
C ALA A 793 -5.95 -31.21 -42.22
N LEU A 794 -6.23 -29.93 -42.46
CA LEU A 794 -6.91 -29.02 -41.54
C LEU A 794 -8.37 -28.89 -41.93
N ALA A 795 -9.29 -29.37 -41.09
CA ALA A 795 -10.72 -29.16 -41.29
C ALA A 795 -11.07 -27.68 -41.06
N LEU A 796 -11.55 -26.98 -42.09
CA LEU A 796 -11.83 -25.55 -42.00
C LEU A 796 -12.92 -25.22 -41.00
N SER A 797 -13.87 -26.14 -40.78
CA SER A 797 -14.92 -25.98 -39.76
C SER A 797 -14.41 -25.86 -38.33
N THR A 798 -13.13 -26.14 -38.08
CA THR A 798 -12.48 -25.94 -36.77
C THR A 798 -11.77 -24.59 -36.65
N VAL A 799 -11.68 -23.84 -37.75
CA VAL A 799 -10.92 -22.58 -37.83
C VAL A 799 -11.85 -21.38 -37.66
N THR A 800 -11.45 -20.41 -36.85
CA THR A 800 -12.04 -19.06 -36.86
C THR A 800 -10.95 -18.01 -36.99
N LEU A 801 -11.24 -16.92 -37.71
CA LEU A 801 -10.37 -15.77 -37.92
C LEU A 801 -10.94 -14.54 -37.23
N ARG A 802 -10.09 -13.63 -36.76
CA ARG A 802 -10.51 -12.33 -36.22
C ARG A 802 -9.76 -11.19 -36.89
N TYR A 803 -10.50 -10.31 -37.57
CA TYR A 803 -10.03 -9.03 -38.06
C TYR A 803 -10.47 -7.94 -37.07
N TRP A 804 -9.51 -7.29 -36.42
CA TRP A 804 -9.68 -6.35 -35.32
C TRP A 804 -9.74 -4.90 -35.83
N PHE A 805 -10.77 -4.16 -35.43
CA PHE A 805 -11.08 -2.82 -35.94
C PHE A 805 -11.75 -1.95 -34.87
N THR A 806 -11.81 -0.64 -35.10
CA THR A 806 -12.53 0.34 -34.28
C THR A 806 -13.92 0.63 -34.85
N GLY A 807 -14.91 0.72 -33.98
CA GLY A 807 -16.31 1.00 -34.38
C GLY A 807 -16.58 2.46 -34.74
N ASP A 808 -15.60 3.36 -34.60
CA ASP A 808 -15.60 4.80 -34.89
C ASP A 808 -16.96 5.50 -34.70
N GLY A 809 -17.52 5.45 -33.49
CA GLY A 809 -18.73 6.21 -33.17
C GLY A 809 -19.97 5.43 -32.69
N GLY A 810 -19.81 4.28 -32.03
CA GLY A 810 -20.87 3.73 -31.16
C GLY A 810 -22.06 3.07 -31.86
N ALA A 811 -21.92 2.65 -33.12
CA ALA A 811 -22.93 1.82 -33.78
C ALA A 811 -23.20 0.54 -32.96
N SER A 812 -24.46 0.29 -32.62
CA SER A 812 -24.87 -0.88 -31.82
C SER A 812 -25.15 -2.13 -32.66
N THR A 813 -25.13 -1.99 -33.98
CA THR A 813 -25.38 -3.07 -34.94
C THR A 813 -24.43 -2.98 -36.13
N TYR A 814 -24.08 -4.15 -36.67
CA TYR A 814 -23.20 -4.29 -37.83
C TYR A 814 -23.82 -5.26 -38.83
N GLY A 815 -23.78 -4.90 -40.11
CA GLY A 815 -24.05 -5.82 -41.21
C GLY A 815 -22.77 -6.55 -41.61
N THR A 816 -22.85 -7.83 -41.95
CA THR A 816 -21.71 -8.61 -42.47
C THR A 816 -22.12 -9.46 -43.66
N TRP A 817 -21.25 -9.56 -44.66
CA TRP A 817 -21.48 -10.30 -45.90
C TRP A 817 -20.21 -11.01 -46.37
N CYS A 818 -20.40 -12.16 -47.01
CA CYS A 818 -19.35 -12.82 -47.79
C CYS A 818 -19.61 -12.53 -49.26
N ASP A 819 -18.91 -11.58 -49.86
CA ASP A 819 -19.11 -11.19 -51.26
C ASP A 819 -18.58 -12.30 -52.20
N TYR A 820 -17.52 -13.01 -51.81
CA TYR A 820 -16.99 -14.18 -52.52
C TYR A 820 -16.19 -15.07 -51.58
N ALA A 821 -16.23 -16.39 -51.77
CA ALA A 821 -15.26 -17.30 -51.16
C ALA A 821 -14.99 -18.49 -52.09
N ALA A 822 -13.72 -18.82 -52.31
CA ALA A 822 -13.32 -19.98 -53.11
C ALA A 822 -13.81 -21.31 -52.51
N VAL A 823 -13.97 -21.37 -51.18
CA VAL A 823 -14.58 -22.49 -50.44
C VAL A 823 -16.12 -22.46 -50.43
N GLY A 824 -16.74 -21.54 -51.17
CA GLY A 824 -18.17 -21.30 -51.24
C GLY A 824 -18.65 -20.29 -50.20
N ALA A 825 -19.28 -19.19 -50.65
CA ALA A 825 -19.74 -18.12 -49.75
C ALA A 825 -20.81 -18.60 -48.75
N SER A 826 -21.64 -19.57 -49.11
CA SER A 826 -22.61 -20.21 -48.20
C SER A 826 -21.95 -21.02 -47.07
N ASN A 827 -20.65 -21.28 -47.18
CA ASN A 827 -19.88 -21.99 -46.17
C ASN A 827 -19.12 -21.05 -45.23
N ILE A 828 -19.27 -19.72 -45.37
CA ILE A 828 -18.65 -18.73 -44.49
C ILE A 828 -19.69 -18.21 -43.49
N THR A 829 -19.31 -18.19 -42.21
CA THR A 829 -20.09 -17.55 -41.15
C THR A 829 -19.39 -16.30 -40.67
N GLN A 830 -20.12 -15.20 -40.47
CA GLN A 830 -19.55 -13.94 -40.00
C GLN A 830 -20.38 -13.35 -38.88
N LYS A 831 -19.71 -12.71 -37.93
CA LYS A 831 -20.33 -11.84 -36.92
C LYS A 831 -19.32 -10.80 -36.44
N VAL A 832 -19.80 -9.64 -36.04
CA VAL A 832 -18.99 -8.67 -35.32
C VAL A 832 -19.15 -8.92 -33.82
N VAL A 833 -18.04 -8.89 -33.09
CA VAL A 833 -18.01 -9.09 -31.64
C VAL A 833 -17.31 -7.89 -30.99
N ALA A 834 -17.96 -7.29 -30.00
CA ALA A 834 -17.35 -6.26 -29.18
C ALA A 834 -16.30 -6.87 -28.23
N VAL A 835 -15.14 -6.23 -28.10
CA VAL A 835 -14.08 -6.63 -27.18
C VAL A 835 -14.42 -6.15 -25.77
N SER A 836 -14.46 -7.05 -24.79
CA SER A 836 -14.83 -6.71 -23.41
C SER A 836 -13.88 -5.71 -22.72
N SER A 837 -12.68 -5.55 -23.26
CA SER A 837 -11.68 -4.57 -22.83
C SER A 837 -10.99 -4.01 -24.07
N PRO A 838 -11.54 -2.95 -24.69
CA PRO A 838 -11.00 -2.35 -25.92
C PRO A 838 -9.52 -2.00 -25.80
N LYS A 839 -8.80 -2.15 -26.90
CA LYS A 839 -7.36 -1.90 -27.03
C LYS A 839 -7.13 -0.83 -28.09
N SER A 840 -5.92 -0.28 -28.15
CA SER A 840 -5.59 0.72 -29.15
C SER A 840 -5.79 0.13 -30.56
N GLY A 841 -6.69 0.73 -31.33
CA GLY A 841 -7.04 0.28 -32.68
C GLY A 841 -7.97 -0.93 -32.76
N ALA A 842 -8.56 -1.37 -31.65
CA ALA A 842 -9.54 -2.46 -31.67
C ALA A 842 -10.51 -2.40 -30.49
N ASP A 843 -11.77 -2.02 -30.75
CA ASP A 843 -12.88 -2.21 -29.81
C ASP A 843 -13.86 -3.30 -30.29
N HIS A 844 -13.73 -3.76 -31.53
CA HIS A 844 -14.47 -4.87 -32.13
C HIS A 844 -13.55 -5.80 -32.95
N TYR A 845 -14.06 -6.99 -33.28
CA TYR A 845 -13.52 -7.79 -34.36
C TYR A 845 -14.61 -8.43 -35.21
N LEU A 846 -14.33 -8.57 -36.51
CA LEU A 846 -15.07 -9.45 -37.40
C LEU A 846 -14.56 -10.88 -37.19
N GLU A 847 -15.40 -11.75 -36.64
CA GLU A 847 -15.14 -13.18 -36.55
C GLU A 847 -15.60 -13.87 -37.83
N VAL A 848 -14.68 -14.51 -38.56
CA VAL A 848 -14.96 -15.28 -39.77
C VAL A 848 -14.74 -16.75 -39.47
N GLY A 849 -15.79 -17.55 -39.58
CA GLY A 849 -15.76 -19.02 -39.40
C GLY A 849 -16.21 -19.76 -40.65
N PHE A 850 -16.12 -21.08 -40.60
CA PHE A 850 -16.46 -21.97 -41.72
C PHE A 850 -17.47 -23.03 -41.30
N THR A 851 -18.41 -23.35 -42.17
CA THR A 851 -19.29 -24.52 -41.99
C THR A 851 -18.54 -25.80 -42.38
N ALA A 852 -19.08 -26.97 -42.04
CA ALA A 852 -18.53 -28.26 -42.49
C ALA A 852 -18.46 -28.37 -44.03
N GLY A 853 -19.31 -27.64 -44.76
CA GLY A 853 -19.33 -27.61 -46.21
C GLY A 853 -18.09 -26.98 -46.85
N ALA A 854 -17.28 -26.22 -46.08
CA ALA A 854 -16.01 -25.65 -46.56
C ALA A 854 -14.92 -26.73 -46.77
N GLY A 855 -15.11 -27.93 -46.23
CA GLY A 855 -14.15 -29.04 -46.36
C GLY A 855 -12.87 -28.86 -45.54
N SER A 856 -11.77 -29.42 -46.04
CA SER A 856 -10.46 -29.41 -45.36
C SER A 856 -9.35 -28.96 -46.31
N LEU A 857 -8.34 -28.29 -45.76
CA LEU A 857 -7.11 -27.95 -46.47
C LEU A 857 -6.06 -29.04 -46.28
N ALA A 858 -5.53 -29.59 -47.36
CA ALA A 858 -4.32 -30.42 -47.28
C ALA A 858 -3.13 -29.63 -46.70
N ALA A 859 -2.11 -30.32 -46.19
CA ALA A 859 -0.86 -29.69 -45.74
C ALA A 859 -0.27 -28.80 -46.85
N GLY A 860 0.09 -27.56 -46.52
CA GLY A 860 0.60 -26.57 -47.46
C GLY A 860 -0.45 -25.90 -48.37
N ALA A 861 -1.71 -26.35 -48.36
CA ALA A 861 -2.78 -25.75 -49.14
C ALA A 861 -3.36 -24.49 -48.46
N ASN A 862 -4.07 -23.67 -49.25
CA ASN A 862 -4.80 -22.51 -48.74
C ASN A 862 -6.26 -22.50 -49.19
N SER A 863 -7.09 -21.74 -48.47
CA SER A 863 -8.54 -21.62 -48.71
C SER A 863 -8.93 -20.94 -50.02
N GLY A 864 -7.98 -20.38 -50.78
CA GLY A 864 -8.31 -19.41 -51.82
C GLY A 864 -8.88 -18.11 -51.25
N ASP A 865 -9.27 -17.19 -52.13
CA ASP A 865 -9.76 -15.85 -51.77
C ASP A 865 -11.09 -15.93 -51.00
N ILE A 866 -11.17 -15.22 -49.87
CA ILE A 866 -12.37 -15.00 -49.07
C ILE A 866 -12.53 -13.49 -48.93
N GLN A 867 -13.57 -12.94 -49.55
CA GLN A 867 -13.88 -11.52 -49.56
C GLN A 867 -15.02 -11.26 -48.59
N CYS A 868 -14.68 -10.70 -47.44
CA CYS A 868 -15.62 -10.28 -46.42
C CYS A 868 -15.93 -8.79 -46.57
N ARG A 869 -17.12 -8.39 -46.15
CA ARG A 869 -17.53 -6.99 -46.06
C ARG A 869 -18.34 -6.78 -44.79
N LEU A 870 -18.04 -5.72 -44.05
CA LEU A 870 -18.88 -5.26 -42.95
C LEU A 870 -19.23 -3.79 -43.08
N SER A 871 -20.41 -3.42 -42.57
CA SER A 871 -20.85 -2.03 -42.45
C SER A 871 -21.39 -1.78 -41.04
N LYS A 872 -21.40 -0.51 -40.61
CA LYS A 872 -22.25 -0.10 -39.48
C LYS A 872 -23.72 -0.23 -39.89
N GLY A 873 -24.61 -0.48 -38.94
CA GLY A 873 -26.04 -0.59 -39.20
C GLY A 873 -26.67 0.69 -39.78
N ASP A 874 -26.05 1.84 -39.51
CA ASP A 874 -26.45 3.14 -40.04
C ASP A 874 -25.71 3.56 -41.33
N TRP A 875 -24.79 2.72 -41.82
CA TRP A 875 -23.94 3.01 -42.98
C TRP A 875 -23.07 4.27 -42.86
N SER A 876 -22.78 4.71 -41.64
CA SER A 876 -21.78 5.74 -41.41
C SER A 876 -20.37 5.21 -41.70
N ASN A 877 -19.45 6.11 -42.05
CA ASN A 877 -18.10 5.74 -42.45
C ASN A 877 -17.28 5.18 -41.27
N PHE A 878 -16.39 4.23 -41.57
CA PHE A 878 -15.26 3.84 -40.73
C PHE A 878 -14.05 4.73 -41.02
N SER A 879 -13.13 4.78 -40.06
CA SER A 879 -11.74 5.15 -40.24
C SER A 879 -10.93 3.86 -40.15
N GLU A 880 -10.46 3.32 -41.28
CA GLU A 880 -9.71 2.06 -41.26
C GLU A 880 -8.25 2.29 -40.86
N SER A 881 -7.77 3.53 -40.90
CA SER A 881 -6.35 3.86 -40.66
C SER A 881 -5.90 3.65 -39.20
N ASP A 882 -6.83 3.63 -38.25
CA ASP A 882 -6.60 3.34 -36.84
C ASP A 882 -6.93 1.90 -36.44
N ASP A 883 -7.43 1.08 -37.36
CA ASP A 883 -7.72 -0.33 -37.11
C ASP A 883 -6.45 -1.16 -36.93
N TYR A 884 -6.44 -2.03 -35.92
CA TYR A 884 -5.31 -2.90 -35.61
C TYR A 884 -4.99 -3.87 -36.75
N SER A 885 -6.00 -4.44 -37.40
CA SER A 885 -5.82 -5.39 -38.50
C SER A 885 -5.66 -4.76 -39.88
N TYR A 886 -5.84 -3.44 -40.03
CA TYR A 886 -5.79 -2.79 -41.32
C TYR A 886 -4.40 -2.79 -41.93
N GLY A 887 -4.35 -3.06 -43.23
CA GLY A 887 -3.16 -2.97 -44.06
C GLY A 887 -3.50 -2.39 -45.42
N THR A 888 -2.52 -1.83 -46.12
CA THR A 888 -2.70 -1.20 -47.43
C THR A 888 -2.31 -2.11 -48.60
N ASN A 889 -1.94 -3.36 -48.32
CA ASN A 889 -1.45 -4.30 -49.32
C ASN A 889 -2.59 -4.82 -50.22
N THR A 890 -2.45 -4.66 -51.54
CA THR A 890 -3.44 -5.12 -52.53
C THR A 890 -3.21 -6.56 -53.00
N ALA A 891 -2.08 -7.16 -52.63
CA ALA A 891 -1.79 -8.58 -52.78
C ALA A 891 -1.81 -9.29 -51.43
N TYR A 892 -2.07 -10.59 -51.42
CA TYR A 892 -2.06 -11.38 -50.19
C TYR A 892 -0.68 -11.43 -49.55
N THR A 893 -0.60 -11.04 -48.28
CA THR A 893 0.61 -11.11 -47.45
C THR A 893 0.27 -11.71 -46.09
N ASP A 894 1.26 -12.30 -45.42
CA ASP A 894 1.07 -12.87 -44.08
C ASP A 894 0.69 -11.75 -43.09
N ALA A 895 -0.44 -11.94 -42.40
CA ALA A 895 -1.04 -10.93 -41.54
C ALA A 895 -0.97 -11.38 -40.08
N SER A 896 0.07 -10.95 -39.36
CA SER A 896 0.22 -11.29 -37.94
C SER A 896 -0.81 -10.60 -37.04
N LYS A 897 -1.44 -9.53 -37.53
CA LYS A 897 -2.47 -8.78 -36.81
C LYS A 897 -3.90 -9.26 -37.08
N VAL A 898 -4.08 -10.27 -37.93
CA VAL A 898 -5.34 -11.02 -38.09
C VAL A 898 -5.12 -12.38 -37.44
N THR A 899 -5.84 -12.67 -36.36
CA THR A 899 -5.61 -13.88 -35.57
C THR A 899 -6.42 -15.06 -36.11
N ALA A 900 -5.89 -16.29 -35.95
CA ALA A 900 -6.63 -17.52 -36.22
C ALA A 900 -6.65 -18.44 -35.01
N TYR A 901 -7.77 -19.12 -34.82
CA TYR A 901 -7.98 -20.10 -33.76
C TYR A 901 -8.34 -21.43 -34.41
N VAL A 902 -7.80 -22.52 -33.87
CA VAL A 902 -8.16 -23.89 -34.24
C VAL A 902 -8.78 -24.54 -33.01
N GLY A 903 -10.05 -24.96 -33.12
CA GLY A 903 -10.79 -25.51 -31.99
C GLY A 903 -10.94 -24.52 -30.82
N GLY A 904 -10.98 -23.22 -31.11
CA GLY A 904 -11.08 -22.15 -30.11
C GLY A 904 -9.77 -21.76 -29.42
N THR A 905 -8.65 -22.42 -29.74
CA THR A 905 -7.31 -22.06 -29.22
C THR A 905 -6.55 -21.21 -30.23
N LEU A 906 -5.90 -20.13 -29.79
CA LEU A 906 -5.11 -19.25 -30.64
C LEU A 906 -3.97 -20.05 -31.30
N ALA A 907 -3.97 -20.09 -32.64
CA ALA A 907 -3.02 -20.85 -33.45
C ALA A 907 -2.13 -19.95 -34.33
N TRP A 908 -2.54 -18.71 -34.60
CA TRP A 908 -1.75 -17.73 -35.36
C TRP A 908 -2.09 -16.28 -34.99
N GLY A 909 -1.09 -15.41 -35.09
CA GLY A 909 -1.21 -13.96 -34.94
C GLY A 909 -1.07 -13.48 -33.49
N THR A 910 -1.15 -12.17 -33.30
CA THR A 910 -1.13 -11.50 -31.99
C THR A 910 -2.42 -10.72 -31.82
N GLU A 911 -3.12 -10.92 -30.69
CA GLU A 911 -4.28 -10.11 -30.32
C GLU A 911 -3.83 -8.69 -29.93
N PRO A 912 -4.67 -7.65 -30.14
CA PRO A 912 -4.36 -6.25 -29.83
C PRO A 912 -4.16 -5.91 -28.35
#